data_AF-A0AA36FB85-F1
#
_entry.id   AF-A0AA36FB85-F1
#
_cell.length_a   1.000
_cell.length_b   1.000
_cell.length_c   1.000
_cell.angle_alpha   90.00
_cell.angle_beta   90.00
_cell.angle_gamma   90.00
#
_symmetry.space_group_name_H-M   'P 1'
#
loop_
_entity.id
_entity.type
_entity.pdbx_description
1 polymer ?
#
loop_
_entity_poly.entity_id
_entity_poly.type
_entity_poly.pdbx_seq_one_letter_code
_entity_poly.pdbx_strand_id
1 'polypeptide(L)'
;MSENVYFAGIEGGATQSKAILLDANGKILAEADGPGTNQYLIGLDECLKRVECMISELKEKAGLKPDLKLKSLGLSLSGGDELEIQQELKSRFTKNYSHLSEGLYCCSDTECAFYTVSDKGGVILIAGTGSNCQLINSDGSQHRCGGWGHLIGDEGSAYWISLLAIKTIYDHEDNFVLCPYDISYTKEAIFRHFKISNKAQLLDYLYPKFEKANIARLCLEIVKGANDHKDALCLHLFKECGKILAAHVNAIGPKINKDLLKCSDGLQIVCVGSIWKSWKFLEEGFVAELRSVQSKQQIISKVSMLQLRGIHGRLPHSMKRLRISVRSLIVFVLVVFVFFLWFTVDPHVTHSHKRLNASAAEVDLRLIVIVYDRAESLKKCLDSLNHVDYLSDTVHIDVWIDRSVSGGIDDLTYVAAQSFIFDHGTYEVHAHTKHVGIYGQWIDTWHPRKDSEEIAVIIEDDVNMSPFFYRYLKAAHKKYKNYGSINGFALQGISIKHGGGTGYLSAPHGNLVFLYPILGTWAFSPKVNNWRAFVEWFHTNSPNPKFIPSVPNILPTTWYRRGMNRGGNINPKVWSMWHIYYSYLNKEVTLYKNSPDKKSFSINRKEKGLHYGTSNKSLDPIITTWNNSYINFPDKPIILNIRGKVAQNVQLAWKPN
;
A
#
# COMPACT_ATOMS: atom_id res chain seq x y z
N MET A 1 28.40 25.49 -12.75
CA MET A 1 27.20 26.22 -12.27
C MET A 1 26.22 25.15 -11.84
N SER A 2 25.81 25.12 -10.57
CA SER A 2 24.81 24.17 -10.09
C SER A 2 23.52 24.35 -10.91
N GLU A 3 22.99 23.27 -11.49
CA GLU A 3 21.65 23.31 -12.07
C GLU A 3 20.67 23.75 -10.97
N ASN A 4 20.01 24.90 -11.16
CA ASN A 4 19.02 25.37 -10.21
C ASN A 4 17.81 24.44 -10.29
N VAL A 5 17.59 23.67 -9.21
CA VAL A 5 16.50 22.70 -9.09
C VAL A 5 15.26 23.42 -8.56
N TYR A 6 14.11 23.16 -9.18
CA TYR A 6 12.83 23.79 -8.82
C TYR A 6 11.74 22.75 -8.60
N PHE A 7 10.86 23.02 -7.64
CA PHE A 7 9.75 22.17 -7.24
C PHE A 7 8.46 22.97 -7.24
N ALA A 8 7.32 22.32 -7.49
CA ALA A 8 6.03 22.95 -7.31
C ALA A 8 5.05 22.05 -6.54
N GLY A 9 4.12 22.69 -5.83
CA GLY A 9 3.03 22.04 -5.11
C GLY A 9 1.70 22.68 -5.48
N ILE A 10 0.64 21.89 -5.56
CA ILE A 10 -0.72 22.35 -5.81
C ILE A 10 -1.66 21.73 -4.76
N GLU A 11 -2.34 22.58 -4.01
CA GLU A 11 -3.49 22.22 -3.18
C GLU A 11 -4.76 22.48 -3.98
N GLY A 12 -5.60 21.46 -4.16
CA GLY A 12 -6.68 21.48 -5.14
C GLY A 12 -8.00 20.95 -4.59
N GLY A 13 -8.97 21.84 -4.40
CA GLY A 13 -10.31 21.50 -3.92
C GLY A 13 -11.38 21.50 -5.01
N ALA A 14 -12.65 21.37 -4.60
CA ALA A 14 -13.78 21.44 -5.53
C ALA A 14 -13.98 22.84 -6.16
N THR A 15 -13.66 23.92 -5.44
CA THR A 15 -13.98 25.30 -5.84
C THR A 15 -12.77 26.12 -6.25
N GLN A 16 -11.64 25.95 -5.57
CA GLN A 16 -10.40 26.70 -5.78
C GLN A 16 -9.20 25.79 -5.58
N SER A 17 -8.08 26.22 -6.16
CA SER A 17 -6.78 25.59 -6.02
C SER A 17 -5.72 26.66 -5.78
N LYS A 18 -4.60 26.27 -5.19
CA LYS A 18 -3.46 27.15 -4.96
C LYS A 18 -2.18 26.42 -5.30
N ALA A 19 -1.30 27.10 -6.03
CA ALA A 19 -0.05 26.57 -6.50
C ALA A 19 1.13 27.44 -6.02
N ILE A 20 2.28 26.79 -5.85
CA ILE A 20 3.49 27.38 -5.30
C ILE A 20 4.73 26.83 -6.03
N LEU A 21 5.75 27.66 -6.16
CA LEU A 21 7.03 27.29 -6.75
C LEU A 21 8.17 27.54 -5.75
N LEU A 22 9.08 26.57 -5.64
CA LEU A 22 10.12 26.52 -4.64
C LEU A 22 11.48 26.24 -5.31
N ASP A 23 12.55 26.86 -4.80
CA ASP A 23 13.93 26.49 -5.16
C ASP A 23 14.45 25.29 -4.34
N ALA A 24 15.69 24.86 -4.61
CA ALA A 24 16.35 23.76 -3.91
C ALA A 24 16.57 23.99 -2.40
N ASN A 25 16.56 25.24 -1.94
CA ASN A 25 16.65 25.59 -0.52
C ASN A 25 15.24 25.74 0.09
N GLY A 26 14.21 25.49 -0.71
CA GLY A 26 12.82 25.62 -0.35
C GLY A 26 12.33 27.08 -0.27
N LYS A 27 13.07 28.06 -0.78
CA LYS A 27 12.55 29.42 -0.86
C LYS A 27 11.38 29.48 -1.85
N ILE A 28 10.24 30.05 -1.44
CA ILE A 28 9.12 30.33 -2.36
C ILE A 28 9.56 31.40 -3.36
N LEU A 29 9.45 31.07 -4.65
CA LEU A 29 9.78 31.94 -5.77
C LEU A 29 8.53 32.60 -6.37
N ALA A 30 7.41 31.87 -6.38
CA ALA A 30 6.14 32.36 -6.91
C ALA A 30 4.94 31.61 -6.32
N GLU A 31 3.77 32.24 -6.41
CA GLU A 31 2.47 31.68 -6.06
C GLU A 31 1.43 31.99 -7.14
N ALA A 32 0.49 31.07 -7.34
CA ALA A 32 -0.64 31.23 -8.26
C ALA A 32 -1.92 30.68 -7.61
N ASP A 33 -3.05 31.31 -7.90
CA ASP A 33 -4.37 30.82 -7.50
C ASP A 33 -5.06 30.27 -8.76
N GLY A 34 -5.84 29.21 -8.61
CA GLY A 34 -6.48 28.53 -9.73
C GLY A 34 -7.92 28.08 -9.44
N PRO A 35 -8.67 27.69 -10.48
CA PRO A 35 -9.98 27.07 -10.31
C PRO A 35 -9.85 25.69 -9.64
N GLY A 36 -10.93 25.18 -9.07
CA GLY A 36 -10.94 23.86 -8.42
C GLY A 36 -10.46 22.73 -9.34
N THR A 37 -9.78 21.73 -8.77
CA THR A 37 -9.17 20.60 -9.50
C THR A 37 -9.70 19.25 -9.04
N ASN A 38 -10.92 19.20 -8.48
CA ASN A 38 -11.55 17.93 -8.14
C ASN A 38 -11.97 17.17 -9.41
N GLN A 39 -11.22 16.11 -9.72
CA GLN A 39 -11.38 15.27 -10.91
C GLN A 39 -12.75 14.59 -11.02
N TYR A 40 -13.46 14.34 -9.91
CA TYR A 40 -14.81 13.77 -9.98
C TYR A 40 -15.85 14.74 -10.55
N LEU A 41 -15.60 16.05 -10.44
CA LEU A 41 -16.51 17.08 -10.93
C LEU A 41 -16.21 17.49 -12.37
N ILE A 42 -14.94 17.53 -12.74
CA ILE A 42 -14.48 18.13 -14.01
C ILE A 42 -13.82 17.12 -14.96
N GLY A 43 -13.57 15.90 -14.51
CA GLY A 43 -12.77 14.92 -15.23
C GLY A 43 -11.25 15.15 -15.09
N LEU A 44 -10.48 14.09 -15.32
CA LEU A 44 -9.01 14.11 -15.18
C LEU A 44 -8.30 15.00 -16.21
N ASP A 45 -8.82 15.09 -17.44
CA ASP A 45 -8.18 15.89 -18.50
C ASP A 45 -8.23 17.39 -18.17
N GLU A 46 -9.39 17.88 -17.74
CA GLU A 46 -9.56 19.27 -17.33
C GLU A 46 -8.77 19.58 -16.05
N CYS A 47 -8.69 18.62 -15.11
CA CYS A 47 -7.84 18.74 -13.93
C CYS A 47 -6.37 18.97 -14.31
N LEU A 48 -5.80 18.14 -15.19
CA LEU A 48 -4.40 18.25 -15.62
C LEU A 48 -4.14 19.52 -16.43
N LYS A 49 -5.10 19.96 -17.24
CA LYS A 49 -5.02 21.24 -17.95
C LYS A 49 -4.94 22.43 -16.97
N ARG A 50 -5.75 22.42 -15.92
CA ARG A 50 -5.68 23.45 -14.85
C ARG A 50 -4.34 23.43 -14.11
N VAL A 51 -3.81 22.24 -13.85
CA VAL A 51 -2.46 22.05 -13.29
C VAL A 51 -1.39 22.68 -14.21
N GLU A 52 -1.42 22.41 -15.51
CA GLU A 52 -0.49 23.00 -16.48
C GLU A 52 -0.54 24.53 -16.50
N CYS A 53 -1.74 25.11 -16.51
CA CYS A 53 -1.92 26.56 -16.48
C CYS A 53 -1.29 27.18 -15.22
N MET A 54 -1.56 26.60 -14.05
CA MET A 54 -0.99 27.09 -12.78
C MET A 54 0.54 26.99 -12.76
N ILE A 55 1.12 25.92 -13.30
CA ILE A 55 2.58 25.75 -13.39
C ILE A 55 3.20 26.76 -14.35
N SER A 56 2.53 27.04 -15.47
CA SER A 56 2.99 28.04 -16.44
C SER A 56 3.00 29.44 -15.83
N GLU A 57 1.95 29.81 -15.10
CA GLU A 57 1.86 31.07 -14.36
C GLU A 57 2.95 31.19 -13.28
N LEU A 58 3.22 30.10 -12.55
CA LEU A 58 4.29 30.07 -11.56
C LEU A 58 5.67 30.32 -12.18
N LYS A 59 5.96 29.70 -13.32
CA LYS A 59 7.23 29.90 -14.05
C LYS A 59 7.37 31.35 -14.51
N GLU A 60 6.32 31.91 -15.07
CA GLU A 60 6.29 33.31 -15.53
C GLU A 60 6.55 34.28 -14.37
N LYS A 61 5.81 34.15 -13.26
CA LYS A 61 5.99 34.99 -12.06
C LYS A 61 7.38 34.87 -11.45
N ALA A 62 8.00 33.70 -11.55
CA ALA A 62 9.36 33.47 -11.07
C ALA A 62 10.46 33.86 -12.07
N GLY A 63 10.11 34.34 -13.27
CA GLY A 63 11.07 34.66 -14.32
C GLY A 63 11.81 33.44 -14.87
N LEU A 64 11.24 32.25 -14.75
CA LEU A 64 11.81 31.01 -15.28
C LEU A 64 11.41 30.80 -16.73
N LYS A 65 12.26 30.07 -17.46
CA LYS A 65 11.97 29.73 -18.86
C LYS A 65 10.72 28.83 -18.94
N PRO A 66 9.82 29.03 -19.94
CA PRO A 66 8.62 28.21 -20.08
C PRO A 66 8.89 26.70 -20.20
N ASP A 67 9.96 26.35 -20.91
CA ASP A 67 10.44 24.97 -21.17
C ASP A 67 11.23 24.36 -20.00
N LEU A 68 11.48 25.12 -18.93
CA LEU A 68 12.15 24.61 -17.75
C LEU A 68 11.33 23.49 -17.12
N LYS A 69 11.93 22.32 -16.95
CA LYS A 69 11.27 21.18 -16.32
C LYS A 69 11.47 21.23 -14.81
N LEU A 70 10.38 21.08 -14.06
CA LEU A 70 10.46 20.96 -12.59
C LEU A 70 11.07 19.61 -12.21
N LYS A 71 11.71 19.55 -11.05
CA LYS A 71 12.23 18.30 -10.51
C LYS A 71 11.13 17.39 -9.98
N SER A 72 10.14 17.98 -9.33
CA SER A 72 8.95 17.27 -8.89
C SER A 72 7.75 18.23 -8.78
N LEU A 73 6.57 17.66 -8.99
CA LEU A 73 5.27 18.29 -8.83
C LEU A 73 4.46 17.48 -7.83
N GLY A 74 4.08 18.10 -6.72
CA GLY A 74 3.16 17.54 -5.74
C GLY A 74 1.74 18.04 -5.96
N LEU A 75 0.78 17.14 -6.06
CA LEU A 75 -0.64 17.41 -6.16
C LEU A 75 -1.35 16.87 -4.91
N SER A 76 -2.00 17.76 -4.18
CA SER A 76 -2.88 17.40 -3.07
C SER A 76 -4.30 17.74 -3.50
N LEU A 77 -5.04 16.72 -3.94
CA LEU A 77 -6.32 16.90 -4.61
C LEU A 77 -7.45 16.27 -3.81
N SER A 78 -8.59 16.94 -3.78
CA SER A 78 -9.82 16.37 -3.24
C SER A 78 -10.25 15.16 -4.08
N GLY A 79 -10.37 13.99 -3.43
CA GLY A 79 -10.61 12.72 -4.12
C GLY A 79 -9.35 12.04 -4.68
N GLY A 80 -8.16 12.55 -4.36
CA GLY A 80 -6.87 11.99 -4.77
C GLY A 80 -6.41 10.79 -3.94
N ASP A 81 -7.28 10.19 -3.12
CA ASP A 81 -7.03 9.02 -2.25
C ASP A 81 -7.23 7.67 -2.94
N GLU A 82 -7.96 7.60 -4.06
CA GLU A 82 -8.13 6.35 -4.80
C GLU A 82 -6.91 6.01 -5.65
N LEU A 83 -6.32 4.84 -5.38
CA LEU A 83 -5.11 4.35 -6.09
C LEU A 83 -5.30 4.27 -7.61
N GLU A 84 -6.49 3.87 -8.09
CA GLU A 84 -6.80 3.82 -9.53
C GLU A 84 -6.75 5.23 -10.16
N ILE A 85 -7.27 6.24 -9.46
CA ILE A 85 -7.22 7.63 -9.90
C ILE A 85 -5.80 8.17 -9.86
N GLN A 86 -5.03 7.87 -8.81
CA GLN A 86 -3.62 8.27 -8.73
C GLN A 86 -2.79 7.65 -9.88
N GLN A 87 -3.04 6.38 -10.21
CA GLN A 87 -2.39 5.69 -11.33
C GLN A 87 -2.79 6.28 -12.68
N GLU A 88 -4.07 6.52 -12.91
CA GLU A 88 -4.57 7.11 -14.16
C GLU A 88 -4.08 8.55 -14.33
N LEU A 89 -4.10 9.35 -13.27
CA LEU A 89 -3.55 10.71 -13.26
C LEU A 89 -2.06 10.70 -13.60
N LYS A 90 -1.27 9.81 -12.99
CA LYS A 90 0.16 9.65 -13.25
C LYS A 90 0.44 9.17 -14.68
N SER A 91 -0.36 8.24 -15.19
CA SER A 91 -0.30 7.74 -16.57
C SER A 91 -0.52 8.88 -17.58
N ARG A 92 -1.63 9.63 -17.44
CA ARG A 92 -1.96 10.76 -18.31
C ARG A 92 -0.94 11.90 -18.21
N PHE A 93 -0.47 12.20 -17.00
CA PHE A 93 0.59 13.19 -16.79
C PHE A 93 1.88 12.80 -17.50
N THR A 94 2.30 11.54 -17.38
CA THR A 94 3.52 11.04 -18.05
C THR A 94 3.39 11.10 -19.57
N LYS A 95 2.19 10.79 -20.10
CA LYS A 95 1.93 10.78 -21.54
C LYS A 95 1.85 12.18 -22.15
N ASN A 96 1.15 13.11 -21.50
CA ASN A 96 0.76 14.39 -22.10
C ASN A 96 1.42 15.62 -21.45
N TYR A 97 1.98 15.49 -20.25
CA TYR A 97 2.44 16.62 -19.42
C TYR A 97 3.86 16.42 -18.85
N SER A 98 4.65 15.49 -19.40
CA SER A 98 6.00 15.18 -18.93
C SER A 98 7.01 16.31 -19.17
N HIS A 99 6.67 17.34 -19.94
CA HIS A 99 7.45 18.58 -20.07
C HIS A 99 7.37 19.46 -18.81
N LEU A 100 6.34 19.30 -17.97
CA LEU A 100 6.15 20.12 -16.79
C LEU A 100 7.07 19.73 -15.63
N SER A 101 7.26 18.42 -15.41
CA SER A 101 8.01 17.90 -14.26
C SER A 101 8.62 16.52 -14.53
N GLU A 102 9.78 16.24 -13.94
CA GLU A 102 10.42 14.90 -13.92
C GLU A 102 9.66 13.92 -13.02
N GLY A 103 9.07 14.43 -11.94
CA GLY A 103 8.32 13.64 -10.96
C GLY A 103 6.90 14.18 -10.74
N LEU A 104 5.97 13.27 -10.46
CA LEU A 104 4.62 13.59 -10.03
C LEU A 104 4.26 12.77 -8.80
N TYR A 105 3.76 13.44 -7.77
CA TYR A 105 3.18 12.82 -6.59
C TYR A 105 1.76 13.33 -6.42
N CYS A 106 0.79 12.43 -6.21
CA CYS A 106 -0.60 12.77 -5.97
C CYS A 106 -1.02 12.16 -4.63
N CYS A 107 -1.70 12.92 -3.80
CA CYS A 107 -2.24 12.50 -2.52
C CYS A 107 -3.59 13.19 -2.28
N SER A 108 -4.32 12.76 -1.25
CA SER A 108 -5.54 13.45 -0.86
C SER A 108 -5.24 14.86 -0.30
N ASP A 109 -6.26 15.71 -0.32
CA ASP A 109 -6.28 16.98 0.41
C ASP A 109 -6.06 16.78 1.92
N THR A 110 -6.48 15.64 2.47
CA THR A 110 -6.30 15.30 3.89
C THR A 110 -4.87 14.88 4.26
N GLU A 111 -4.18 14.11 3.41
CA GLU A 111 -2.82 13.64 3.67
C GLU A 111 -1.79 14.79 3.64
N CYS A 112 -1.97 15.80 2.79
CA CYS A 112 -1.04 16.93 2.73
C CYS A 112 -1.16 17.84 3.96
N ALA A 113 -2.38 18.04 4.47
CA ALA A 113 -2.61 18.77 5.71
C ALA A 113 -1.89 18.14 6.92
N PHE A 114 -1.66 16.82 6.89
CA PHE A 114 -0.96 16.07 7.95
C PHE A 114 0.53 16.42 8.00
N TYR A 115 1.24 16.21 6.89
CA TYR A 115 2.70 16.39 6.78
C TYR A 115 3.13 17.84 6.99
N THR A 116 2.17 18.76 7.00
CA THR A 116 2.37 20.18 7.28
C THR A 116 2.63 20.47 8.77
N VAL A 117 2.30 19.55 9.69
CA VAL A 117 2.21 19.87 11.14
C VAL A 117 3.06 19.00 12.07
N SER A 118 3.25 17.71 11.80
CA SER A 118 3.97 16.83 12.75
C SER A 118 4.68 15.68 12.03
N ASP A 119 5.93 15.44 12.45
CA ASP A 119 6.74 14.26 12.12
C ASP A 119 6.40 13.03 12.99
N LYS A 120 5.51 13.20 13.99
CA LYS A 120 5.23 12.21 15.04
C LYS A 120 3.81 11.68 15.06
N GLY A 121 2.94 12.07 14.12
CA GLY A 121 1.50 11.78 14.20
C GLY A 121 0.67 12.93 14.79
N GLY A 122 -0.64 12.83 14.67
CA GLY A 122 -1.62 13.85 15.07
C GLY A 122 -3.01 13.61 14.48
N VAL A 123 -3.94 14.53 14.77
CA VAL A 123 -5.30 14.50 14.23
C VAL A 123 -5.49 15.65 13.24
N ILE A 124 -6.16 15.40 12.13
CA ILE A 124 -6.62 16.42 11.18
C ILE A 124 -8.13 16.44 11.23
N LEU A 125 -8.70 17.62 11.40
CA LEU A 125 -10.13 17.84 11.45
C LEU A 125 -10.53 18.90 10.41
N ILE A 126 -11.14 18.42 9.34
CA ILE A 126 -11.59 19.20 8.21
C ILE A 126 -13.04 19.63 8.42
N ALA A 127 -13.31 20.92 8.27
CA ALA A 127 -14.64 21.52 8.29
C ALA A 127 -14.72 22.67 7.26
N GLY A 128 -15.16 22.34 6.06
CA GLY A 128 -15.36 23.24 4.92
C GLY A 128 -16.72 23.03 4.30
N THR A 129 -16.79 22.88 2.97
CA THR A 129 -18.04 22.45 2.29
C THR A 129 -18.49 21.06 2.77
N GLY A 130 -17.55 20.17 3.08
CA GLY A 130 -17.75 18.89 3.76
C GLY A 130 -16.92 18.80 5.04
N SER A 131 -16.88 17.64 5.70
CA SER A 131 -16.08 17.40 6.90
C SER A 131 -15.42 16.02 6.93
N ASN A 132 -14.29 15.92 7.62
CA ASN A 132 -13.55 14.68 7.81
C ASN A 132 -12.67 14.77 9.07
N CYS A 133 -12.47 13.67 9.78
CA CYS A 133 -11.53 13.55 10.89
C CYS A 133 -10.58 12.37 10.62
N GLN A 134 -9.28 12.65 10.54
CA GLN A 134 -8.26 11.64 10.31
C GLN A 134 -7.25 11.66 11.46
N LEU A 135 -6.95 10.50 12.02
CA LEU A 135 -5.86 10.23 12.93
C LEU A 135 -4.72 9.57 12.16
N ILE A 136 -3.50 10.00 12.42
CA ILE A 136 -2.30 9.27 12.07
C ILE A 136 -1.44 9.16 13.32
N ASN A 137 -1.15 7.94 13.73
CA ASN A 137 -0.33 7.65 14.90
C ASN A 137 1.16 7.73 14.57
N SER A 138 1.99 7.78 15.62
CA SER A 138 3.45 7.77 15.54
C SER A 138 4.04 6.53 14.89
N ASP A 139 3.31 5.41 14.90
CA ASP A 139 3.67 4.16 14.23
C ASP A 139 3.18 4.10 12.77
N GLY A 140 2.60 5.18 12.26
CA GLY A 140 2.05 5.28 10.90
C GLY A 140 0.64 4.70 10.74
N SER A 141 0.05 4.09 11.79
CA SER A 141 -1.33 3.60 11.71
C SER A 141 -2.32 4.77 11.54
N GLN A 142 -3.35 4.55 10.72
CA GLN A 142 -4.31 5.59 10.37
C GLN A 142 -5.74 5.18 10.74
N HIS A 143 -6.53 6.13 11.23
CA HIS A 143 -7.94 5.93 11.56
C HIS A 143 -8.78 7.13 11.11
N ARG A 144 -10.00 6.88 10.64
CA ARG A 144 -10.91 7.92 10.14
C ARG A 144 -12.23 7.93 10.89
N CYS A 145 -12.81 9.10 11.08
CA CYS A 145 -14.21 9.31 11.44
C CYS A 145 -14.82 10.36 10.50
N GLY A 146 -15.98 10.08 9.93
CA GLY A 146 -16.60 10.94 8.91
C GLY A 146 -15.92 10.84 7.54
N GLY A 147 -16.11 11.86 6.70
CA GLY A 147 -15.57 11.88 5.33
C GLY A 147 -16.39 11.08 4.30
N TRP A 148 -17.63 10.70 4.62
CA TRP A 148 -18.49 9.87 3.75
C TRP A 148 -19.32 10.66 2.73
N GLY A 149 -19.11 11.99 2.67
CA GLY A 149 -19.87 12.87 1.81
C GLY A 149 -21.27 13.18 2.33
N HIS A 150 -22.00 13.97 1.55
CA HIS A 150 -23.14 14.76 2.02
C HIS A 150 -24.44 13.99 2.24
N LEU A 151 -24.58 12.79 1.64
CA LEU A 151 -25.79 11.98 1.77
C LEU A 151 -25.85 11.22 3.10
N ILE A 152 -24.70 10.82 3.64
CA ILE A 152 -24.58 9.92 4.79
C ILE A 152 -23.51 10.39 5.79
N GLY A 153 -23.15 11.67 5.73
CA GLY A 153 -22.05 12.23 6.51
C GLY A 153 -21.94 13.75 6.39
N ASP A 154 -20.69 14.23 6.36
CA ASP A 154 -20.33 15.66 6.36
C ASP A 154 -20.83 16.43 7.61
N GLU A 155 -21.09 15.73 8.72
CA GLU A 155 -21.53 16.38 9.95
C GLU A 155 -20.44 17.34 10.48
N GLY A 156 -20.84 18.57 10.83
CA GLY A 156 -19.91 19.63 11.20
C GLY A 156 -19.37 20.46 10.02
N SER A 157 -19.85 20.23 8.79
CA SER A 157 -19.53 21.04 7.62
C SER A 157 -20.48 22.23 7.40
N ALA A 158 -20.13 23.12 6.46
CA ALA A 158 -21.02 24.18 5.98
C ALA A 158 -22.30 23.63 5.34
N TYR A 159 -22.20 22.50 4.64
CA TYR A 159 -23.38 21.82 4.08
C TYR A 159 -24.31 21.34 5.20
N TRP A 160 -23.74 20.70 6.23
CA TRP A 160 -24.52 20.19 7.36
C TRP A 160 -25.19 21.30 8.15
N ILE A 161 -24.49 22.41 8.44
CA ILE A 161 -25.10 23.59 9.10
C ILE A 161 -26.29 24.12 8.28
N SER A 162 -26.12 24.19 6.96
CA SER A 162 -27.13 24.71 6.03
C SER A 162 -28.37 23.80 5.99
N LEU A 163 -28.17 22.48 5.90
CA LEU A 163 -29.26 21.51 5.98
C LEU A 163 -29.95 21.52 7.35
N LEU A 164 -29.20 21.62 8.44
CA LEU A 164 -29.76 21.69 9.78
C LEU A 164 -30.62 22.94 9.95
N ALA A 165 -30.18 24.09 9.42
CA ALA A 165 -30.98 25.31 9.39
C ALA A 165 -32.29 25.10 8.62
N ILE A 166 -32.21 24.59 7.38
CA ILE A 166 -33.38 24.30 6.54
C ILE A 166 -34.34 23.35 7.27
N LYS A 167 -33.82 22.23 7.79
CA LYS A 167 -34.61 21.22 8.51
C LYS A 167 -35.30 21.82 9.73
N THR A 168 -34.60 22.66 10.50
CA THR A 168 -35.16 23.34 11.68
C THR A 168 -36.34 24.25 11.31
N ILE A 169 -36.23 25.00 10.20
CA ILE A 169 -37.34 25.85 9.71
C ILE A 169 -38.54 25.00 9.30
N TYR A 170 -38.30 23.93 8.52
CA TYR A 170 -39.38 23.06 8.05
C TYR A 170 -40.11 22.40 9.20
N ASP A 171 -39.37 21.84 10.15
CA ASP A 171 -39.94 21.15 11.30
C ASP A 171 -40.74 22.08 12.19
N HIS A 172 -40.28 23.31 12.38
CA HIS A 172 -41.01 24.30 13.16
C HIS A 172 -42.29 24.74 12.43
N GLU A 173 -42.24 25.02 11.13
CA GLU A 173 -43.42 25.44 10.34
C GLU A 173 -44.45 24.32 10.15
N ASP A 174 -44.02 23.06 10.12
CA ASP A 174 -44.91 21.89 10.07
C ASP A 174 -45.42 21.46 11.45
N ASN A 175 -45.03 22.17 12.53
CA ASN A 175 -45.29 21.78 13.92
C ASN A 175 -44.78 20.36 14.27
N PHE A 176 -43.76 19.87 13.57
CA PHE A 176 -43.19 18.54 13.81
C PHE A 176 -42.20 18.56 14.97
N VAL A 177 -41.21 19.46 14.92
CA VAL A 177 -40.28 19.74 16.02
C VAL A 177 -40.13 21.25 16.16
N LEU A 178 -40.60 21.79 17.28
CA LEU A 178 -40.59 23.23 17.51
C LEU A 178 -39.19 23.71 17.90
N CYS A 179 -38.63 24.61 17.07
CA CYS A 179 -37.47 25.41 17.42
C CYS A 179 -37.76 26.31 18.64
N PRO A 180 -36.91 26.31 19.70
CA PRO A 180 -37.08 27.15 20.88
C PRO A 180 -36.61 28.61 20.69
N TYR A 181 -36.04 28.93 19.54
CA TYR A 181 -35.54 30.26 19.18
C TYR A 181 -36.43 30.90 18.10
N ASP A 182 -36.39 32.23 17.99
CA ASP A 182 -37.00 32.92 16.85
C ASP A 182 -36.39 32.43 15.53
N ILE A 183 -37.26 32.13 14.57
CA ILE A 183 -36.85 31.56 13.27
C ILE A 183 -36.80 32.61 12.16
N SER A 184 -37.24 33.85 12.43
CA SER A 184 -37.53 34.86 11.42
C SER A 184 -36.31 35.21 10.57
N TYR A 185 -35.16 35.46 11.22
CA TYR A 185 -33.91 35.75 10.53
C TYR A 185 -33.46 34.59 9.63
N THR A 186 -33.39 33.38 10.20
CA THR A 186 -32.89 32.19 9.49
C THR A 186 -33.79 31.82 8.31
N LYS A 187 -35.11 31.92 8.48
CA LYS A 187 -36.08 31.73 7.40
C LYS A 187 -35.88 32.75 6.28
N GLU A 188 -35.78 34.03 6.61
CA GLU A 188 -35.57 35.09 5.60
C GLU A 188 -34.23 34.92 4.88
N ALA A 189 -33.17 34.54 5.60
CA ALA A 189 -31.85 34.24 5.03
C ALA A 189 -31.91 33.08 4.02
N ILE A 190 -32.62 31.99 4.35
CA ILE A 190 -32.85 30.86 3.41
C ILE A 190 -33.60 31.34 2.17
N PHE A 191 -34.70 32.08 2.35
CA PHE A 191 -35.54 32.52 1.24
C PHE A 191 -34.77 33.47 0.32
N ARG A 192 -34.00 34.39 0.89
CA ARG A 192 -33.13 35.32 0.16
C ARG A 192 -32.02 34.60 -0.60
N HIS A 193 -31.36 33.62 0.02
CA HIS A 193 -30.27 32.85 -0.60
C HIS A 193 -30.73 32.06 -1.82
N PHE A 194 -31.86 31.33 -1.69
CA PHE A 194 -32.42 30.54 -2.77
C PHE A 194 -33.36 31.33 -3.70
N LYS A 195 -33.63 32.60 -3.38
CA LYS A 195 -34.58 33.47 -4.12
C LYS A 195 -35.98 32.87 -4.23
N ILE A 196 -36.45 32.30 -3.13
CA ILE A 196 -37.76 31.66 -3.02
C ILE A 196 -38.69 32.48 -2.12
N SER A 197 -40.00 32.35 -2.32
CA SER A 197 -41.01 33.01 -1.50
C SER A 197 -41.76 32.07 -0.57
N ASN A 198 -41.60 30.76 -0.74
CA ASN A 198 -42.22 29.73 0.11
C ASN A 198 -41.38 28.46 0.15
N LYS A 199 -41.61 27.62 1.17
CA LYS A 199 -40.85 26.38 1.40
C LYS A 199 -40.99 25.34 0.28
N ALA A 200 -42.13 25.24 -0.42
CA ALA A 200 -42.25 24.22 -1.48
C ALA A 200 -41.24 24.43 -2.63
N GLN A 201 -40.88 25.68 -2.92
CA GLN A 201 -39.90 26.02 -3.94
C GLN A 201 -38.47 25.59 -3.61
N LEU A 202 -38.13 25.35 -2.34
CA LEU A 202 -36.79 24.87 -1.99
C LEU A 202 -36.55 23.43 -2.47
N LEU A 203 -37.61 22.63 -2.64
CA LEU A 203 -37.50 21.25 -3.13
C LEU A 203 -36.80 21.20 -4.49
N ASP A 204 -37.00 22.21 -5.35
CA ASP A 204 -36.29 22.34 -6.62
C ASP A 204 -34.76 22.36 -6.42
N TYR A 205 -34.27 23.05 -5.38
CA TYR A 205 -32.83 23.16 -5.09
C TYR A 205 -32.26 21.96 -4.35
N LEU A 206 -33.12 21.14 -3.73
CA LEU A 206 -32.71 19.94 -3.01
C LEU A 206 -32.74 18.67 -3.89
N TYR A 207 -33.54 18.67 -4.96
CA TYR A 207 -33.66 17.51 -5.87
C TYR A 207 -33.23 17.84 -7.31
N PRO A 208 -34.06 18.44 -8.19
CA PRO A 208 -33.72 18.55 -9.61
C PRO A 208 -32.57 19.51 -9.91
N LYS A 209 -32.37 20.55 -9.10
CA LYS A 209 -31.30 21.57 -9.26
C LYS A 209 -30.23 21.45 -8.17
N PHE A 210 -30.02 20.23 -7.66
CA PHE A 210 -29.13 20.01 -6.54
C PHE A 210 -27.69 20.43 -6.84
N GLU A 211 -27.18 21.37 -6.05
CA GLU A 211 -25.78 21.76 -6.05
C GLU A 211 -25.28 21.87 -4.60
N LYS A 212 -24.47 20.90 -4.16
CA LYS A 212 -23.91 20.85 -2.80
C LYS A 212 -23.26 22.18 -2.39
N ALA A 213 -22.49 22.79 -3.29
CA ALA A 213 -21.81 24.06 -3.03
C ALA A 213 -22.78 25.22 -2.81
N ASN A 214 -23.89 25.27 -3.56
CA ASN A 214 -24.91 26.30 -3.38
C ASN A 214 -25.62 26.15 -2.03
N ILE A 215 -25.95 24.92 -1.64
CA ILE A 215 -26.55 24.65 -0.32
C ILE A 215 -25.57 25.02 0.78
N ALA A 216 -24.31 24.58 0.71
CA ALA A 216 -23.29 24.91 1.70
C ALA A 216 -23.02 26.42 1.82
N ARG A 217 -23.21 27.18 0.73
CA ARG A 217 -23.03 28.63 0.71
C ARG A 217 -24.06 29.38 1.56
N LEU A 218 -25.24 28.80 1.83
CA LEU A 218 -26.20 29.34 2.79
C LEU A 218 -25.56 29.58 4.16
N CYS A 219 -24.58 28.76 4.55
CA CYS A 219 -23.84 28.92 5.80
C CYS A 219 -23.25 30.33 5.96
N LEU A 220 -22.92 31.04 4.88
CA LEU A 220 -22.45 32.43 4.97
C LEU A 220 -23.51 33.39 5.52
N GLU A 221 -24.79 33.19 5.19
CA GLU A 221 -25.88 33.97 5.76
C GLU A 221 -26.11 33.62 7.23
N ILE A 222 -25.95 32.34 7.60
CA ILE A 222 -26.00 31.92 9.02
C ILE A 222 -24.83 32.54 9.82
N VAL A 223 -23.64 32.63 9.24
CA VAL A 223 -22.50 33.36 9.84
C VAL A 223 -22.82 34.83 10.06
N LYS A 224 -23.46 35.49 9.09
CA LYS A 224 -23.91 36.89 9.23
C LYS A 224 -24.93 37.02 10.35
N GLY A 225 -25.89 36.10 10.48
CA GLY A 225 -26.85 36.07 11.57
C GLY A 225 -26.19 36.00 12.94
N ALA A 226 -25.24 35.07 13.10
CA ALA A 226 -24.47 34.93 14.33
C ALA A 226 -23.57 36.15 14.63
N ASN A 227 -22.96 36.75 13.60
CA ASN A 227 -22.05 37.89 13.77
C ASN A 227 -22.77 39.21 14.00
N ASP A 228 -23.63 39.59 13.07
CA ASP A 228 -24.15 40.94 12.91
C ASP A 228 -25.43 41.13 13.72
N HIS A 229 -26.25 40.07 13.82
CA HIS A 229 -27.55 40.11 14.49
C HIS A 229 -27.58 39.42 15.84
N LYS A 230 -26.54 38.66 16.19
CA LYS A 230 -26.50 37.79 17.38
C LYS A 230 -27.71 36.86 17.46
N ASP A 231 -28.18 36.40 16.30
CA ASP A 231 -29.36 35.56 16.19
C ASP A 231 -29.18 34.24 16.97
N ALA A 232 -30.12 33.93 17.86
CA ALA A 232 -29.99 32.83 18.81
C ALA A 232 -30.00 31.46 18.10
N LEU A 233 -30.79 31.30 17.04
CA LEU A 233 -30.81 30.09 16.24
C LEU A 233 -29.48 29.91 15.50
N CYS A 234 -28.96 30.95 14.85
CA CYS A 234 -27.66 30.90 14.18
C CYS A 234 -26.52 30.53 15.15
N LEU A 235 -26.49 31.12 16.35
CA LEU A 235 -25.53 30.78 17.40
C LEU A 235 -25.68 29.33 17.86
N HIS A 236 -26.91 28.86 18.02
CA HIS A 236 -27.21 27.47 18.39
C HIS A 236 -26.72 26.49 17.32
N LEU A 237 -26.96 26.75 16.04
CA LEU A 237 -26.49 25.90 14.93
C LEU A 237 -24.96 25.74 14.94
N PHE A 238 -24.21 26.82 15.19
CA PHE A 238 -22.75 26.75 15.33
C PHE A 238 -22.31 26.03 16.60
N LYS A 239 -23.05 26.19 17.71
CA LYS A 239 -22.78 25.42 18.93
C LYS A 239 -22.94 23.91 18.70
N GLU A 240 -24.00 23.48 18.00
CA GLU A 240 -24.19 22.07 17.63
C GLU A 240 -23.10 21.59 16.66
N CYS A 241 -22.70 22.42 15.69
CA CYS A 241 -21.56 22.12 14.82
C CYS A 241 -20.28 21.89 15.62
N GLY A 242 -20.00 22.75 16.61
CA GLY A 242 -18.85 22.58 17.52
C GLY A 242 -18.88 21.25 18.25
N LYS A 243 -20.03 20.85 18.80
CA LYS A 243 -20.18 19.54 19.46
C LYS A 243 -19.87 18.40 18.50
N ILE A 244 -20.49 18.38 17.33
CA ILE A 244 -20.28 17.32 16.33
C ILE A 244 -18.81 17.21 15.90
N LEU A 245 -18.13 18.34 15.70
CA LEU A 245 -16.70 18.34 15.36
C LEU A 245 -15.85 17.74 16.48
N ALA A 246 -16.18 18.00 17.75
CA ALA A 246 -15.52 17.34 18.88
C ALA A 246 -15.88 15.86 19.00
N ALA A 247 -17.11 15.46 18.66
CA ALA A 247 -17.55 14.07 18.65
C ALA A 247 -16.72 13.22 17.66
N HIS A 248 -16.34 13.79 16.51
CA HIS A 248 -15.42 13.14 15.57
C HIS A 248 -14.06 12.83 16.20
N VAL A 249 -13.53 13.77 17.00
CA VAL A 249 -12.26 13.60 17.73
C VAL A 249 -12.41 12.56 18.84
N ASN A 250 -13.50 12.60 19.59
CA ASN A 250 -13.81 11.61 20.62
C ASN A 250 -13.94 10.20 20.03
N ALA A 251 -14.53 10.06 18.85
CA ALA A 251 -14.73 8.77 18.19
C ALA A 251 -13.40 8.08 17.82
N ILE A 252 -12.39 8.84 17.40
CA ILE A 252 -11.05 8.31 17.14
C ILE A 252 -10.19 8.19 18.40
N GLY A 253 -10.62 8.78 19.52
CA GLY A 253 -9.90 8.81 20.80
C GLY A 253 -9.32 7.47 21.24
N PRO A 254 -10.08 6.35 21.24
CA PRO A 254 -9.59 5.03 21.61
C PRO A 254 -8.47 4.46 20.73
N LYS A 255 -8.23 5.07 19.56
CA LYS A 255 -7.22 4.66 18.58
C LYS A 255 -5.94 5.49 18.65
N ILE A 256 -5.90 6.54 19.47
CA ILE A 256 -4.76 7.46 19.59
C ILE A 256 -3.66 6.80 20.42
N ASN A 257 -2.44 6.75 19.86
CA ASN A 257 -1.28 6.27 20.60
C ASN A 257 -0.95 7.17 21.81
N LYS A 258 -0.52 6.55 22.90
CA LYS A 258 -0.32 7.24 24.20
C LYS A 258 0.74 8.33 24.16
N ASP A 259 1.72 8.21 23.27
CA ASP A 259 2.77 9.20 23.07
C ASP A 259 2.24 10.52 22.50
N LEU A 260 1.28 10.48 21.58
CA LEU A 260 0.57 11.66 21.08
C LEU A 260 -0.21 12.41 22.18
N LEU A 261 -0.72 11.67 23.17
CA LEU A 261 -1.41 12.22 24.33
C LEU A 261 -0.46 12.79 25.39
N LYS A 262 0.81 12.38 25.38
CA LYS A 262 1.85 12.76 26.37
C LYS A 262 2.71 13.95 25.93
N CYS A 263 2.49 14.49 24.74
CA CYS A 263 3.14 15.70 24.28
C CYS A 263 2.90 16.87 25.25
N SER A 264 3.91 17.72 25.48
CA SER A 264 3.84 18.86 26.41
C SER A 264 2.71 19.85 26.06
N ASP A 265 2.33 19.92 24.79
CA ASP A 265 1.24 20.72 24.26
C ASP A 265 -0.10 19.97 24.12
N GLY A 266 -0.16 18.70 24.55
CA GLY A 266 -1.32 17.83 24.39
C GLY A 266 -1.49 17.31 22.96
N LEU A 267 -2.62 16.66 22.69
CA LEU A 267 -2.97 16.15 21.37
C LEU A 267 -3.05 17.30 20.37
N GLN A 268 -2.30 17.21 19.29
CA GLN A 268 -2.34 18.21 18.22
C GLN A 268 -3.49 17.90 17.25
N ILE A 269 -4.40 18.86 17.08
CA ILE A 269 -5.51 18.79 16.12
C ILE A 269 -5.31 19.89 15.07
N VAL A 270 -5.14 19.48 13.83
CA VAL A 270 -4.98 20.37 12.67
C VAL A 270 -6.36 20.71 12.11
N CYS A 271 -6.76 21.96 12.26
CA CYS A 271 -8.04 22.48 11.81
C CYS A 271 -7.93 23.02 10.38
N VAL A 272 -8.60 22.36 9.43
CA VAL A 272 -8.61 22.74 8.00
C VAL A 272 -10.02 23.10 7.55
N GLY A 273 -10.18 24.15 6.75
CA GLY A 273 -11.46 24.55 6.16
C GLY A 273 -12.07 25.84 6.72
N SER A 274 -13.06 26.36 5.99
CA SER A 274 -13.63 27.69 6.21
C SER A 274 -14.48 27.81 7.48
N ILE A 275 -15.04 26.72 8.00
CA ILE A 275 -15.88 26.74 9.21
C ILE A 275 -15.06 27.14 10.45
N TRP A 276 -13.78 26.80 10.50
CA TRP A 276 -12.88 27.23 11.58
C TRP A 276 -12.72 28.74 11.69
N LYS A 277 -13.07 29.51 10.64
CA LYS A 277 -13.14 30.98 10.74
C LYS A 277 -14.22 31.46 11.73
N SER A 278 -15.17 30.60 12.05
CA SER A 278 -16.24 30.83 13.01
C SER A 278 -15.96 30.23 14.39
N TRP A 279 -14.69 29.95 14.74
CA TRP A 279 -14.31 29.28 16.00
C TRP A 279 -15.01 29.84 17.24
N LYS A 280 -15.13 31.16 17.38
CA LYS A 280 -15.80 31.81 18.53
C LYS A 280 -17.25 31.35 18.77
N PHE A 281 -17.91 30.81 17.74
CA PHE A 281 -19.27 30.26 17.84
C PHE A 281 -19.27 28.74 18.03
N LEU A 282 -18.19 28.06 17.64
CA LEU A 282 -17.99 26.61 17.78
C LEU A 282 -17.48 26.25 19.18
N GLU A 283 -16.68 27.14 19.78
CA GLU A 283 -15.85 26.89 20.96
C GLU A 283 -16.63 26.28 22.12
N GLU A 284 -17.79 26.85 22.47
CA GLU A 284 -18.60 26.36 23.59
C GLU A 284 -19.04 24.91 23.38
N GLY A 285 -19.57 24.60 22.20
CA GLY A 285 -20.02 23.25 21.87
C GLY A 285 -18.87 22.25 21.77
N PHE A 286 -17.79 22.65 21.12
CA PHE A 286 -16.60 21.82 20.94
C PHE A 286 -15.95 21.45 22.28
N VAL A 287 -15.75 22.44 23.16
CA VAL A 287 -15.14 22.23 24.48
C VAL A 287 -16.05 21.40 25.39
N ALA A 288 -17.36 21.64 25.36
CA ALA A 288 -18.32 20.88 26.16
C ALA A 288 -18.32 19.39 25.77
N GLU A 289 -18.36 19.08 24.48
CA GLU A 289 -18.39 17.70 23.99
C GLU A 289 -17.04 16.98 24.16
N LEU A 290 -15.91 17.68 23.96
CA LEU A 290 -14.60 17.08 24.22
C LEU A 290 -14.43 16.70 25.72
N ARG A 291 -15.04 17.45 26.63
CA ARG A 291 -15.03 17.17 28.09
C ARG A 291 -16.01 16.08 28.50
N SER A 292 -17.13 15.89 27.80
CA SER A 292 -18.17 14.92 28.19
C SER A 292 -17.66 13.48 28.17
N VAL A 293 -16.77 13.15 27.23
CA VAL A 293 -16.24 11.79 26.99
C VAL A 293 -15.00 11.46 27.86
N GLN A 294 -14.32 12.46 28.44
CA GLN A 294 -13.19 12.25 29.37
C GLN A 294 -13.52 11.36 30.58
N SER A 295 -14.81 11.16 30.88
CA SER A 295 -15.30 10.37 32.01
C SER A 295 -15.32 8.85 31.80
N LYS A 296 -15.13 8.32 30.57
CA LYS A 296 -15.41 6.89 30.29
C LYS A 296 -14.28 6.05 29.65
N GLN A 297 -13.27 6.62 28.99
CA GLN A 297 -12.08 5.90 28.47
C GLN A 297 -11.03 6.91 27.98
N GLN A 298 -9.74 6.65 28.23
CA GLN A 298 -8.53 7.46 27.89
C GLN A 298 -8.68 8.99 27.77
N ILE A 299 -8.01 9.71 28.68
CA ILE A 299 -8.17 11.15 28.86
C ILE A 299 -7.36 11.93 27.82
N ILE A 300 -8.02 12.48 26.79
CA ILE A 300 -7.48 13.62 26.03
C ILE A 300 -7.46 14.81 26.98
N SER A 301 -6.40 14.93 27.79
CA SER A 301 -6.33 15.91 28.90
C SER A 301 -6.04 17.33 28.43
N LYS A 302 -5.39 17.46 27.28
CA LYS A 302 -4.98 18.72 26.68
C LYS A 302 -5.01 18.57 25.16
N VAL A 303 -5.55 19.56 24.48
CA VAL A 303 -5.56 19.65 23.02
C VAL A 303 -4.91 20.97 22.62
N SER A 304 -4.07 20.91 21.58
CA SER A 304 -3.61 22.09 20.86
C SER A 304 -4.26 22.10 19.48
N MET A 305 -5.15 23.06 19.25
CA MET A 305 -5.74 23.28 17.93
C MET A 305 -4.84 24.17 17.08
N LEU A 306 -4.54 23.69 15.89
CA LEU A 306 -3.57 24.27 14.97
C LEU A 306 -4.31 24.60 13.67
N GLN A 307 -4.49 25.88 13.38
CA GLN A 307 -5.07 26.31 12.11
C GLN A 307 -3.95 26.67 11.13
N LEU A 308 -3.93 26.04 9.97
CA LEU A 308 -3.03 26.41 8.88
C LEU A 308 -3.41 27.81 8.38
N ARG A 309 -2.42 28.71 8.19
CA ARG A 309 -2.68 30.03 7.60
C ARG A 309 -3.02 29.89 6.12
N GLY A 310 -4.29 30.02 5.75
CA GLY A 310 -4.59 30.59 4.44
C GLY A 310 -3.96 31.99 4.37
N ILE A 311 -3.36 32.38 3.24
CA ILE A 311 -2.58 33.62 3.13
C ILE A 311 -3.40 34.88 3.43
N HIS A 312 -4.74 34.82 3.51
CA HIS A 312 -5.62 35.98 3.75
C HIS A 312 -6.66 35.76 4.88
N GLY A 313 -6.23 35.68 6.14
CA GLY A 313 -7.20 35.69 7.27
C GLY A 313 -6.64 36.16 8.61
N ARG A 314 -7.26 37.19 9.22
CA ARG A 314 -7.10 37.57 10.64
C ARG A 314 -8.10 36.80 11.50
N LEU A 315 -7.67 36.12 12.58
CA LEU A 315 -8.51 35.37 13.54
C LEU A 315 -7.90 35.32 14.98
N PRO A 316 -8.66 34.90 16.02
CA PRO A 316 -8.68 35.48 17.39
C PRO A 316 -7.62 34.96 18.36
N HIS A 317 -7.52 35.59 19.54
CA HIS A 317 -6.44 35.47 20.54
C HIS A 317 -6.23 34.07 21.18
N SER A 318 -7.15 33.10 21.04
CA SER A 318 -7.12 31.82 21.78
C SER A 318 -6.46 30.63 21.06
N MET A 319 -6.18 30.71 19.76
CA MET A 319 -5.48 29.66 19.01
C MET A 319 -3.96 29.94 18.90
N LYS A 320 -3.12 28.92 19.16
CA LYS A 320 -1.68 29.01 18.91
C LYS A 320 -1.45 29.14 17.39
N ARG A 321 -0.87 30.28 16.98
CA ARG A 321 -0.49 30.51 15.58
C ARG A 321 0.71 29.65 15.23
N LEU A 322 0.53 28.66 14.37
CA LEU A 322 1.61 28.28 13.47
C LEU A 322 1.68 29.36 12.39
N ARG A 323 2.79 30.10 12.34
CA ARG A 323 3.19 30.71 11.07
C ARG A 323 3.22 29.52 10.10
N ILE A 324 2.50 29.58 8.98
CA ILE A 324 3.06 28.97 7.76
C ILE A 324 4.32 29.78 7.52
N SER A 325 5.36 29.39 8.24
CA SER A 325 6.70 29.68 7.84
C SER A 325 6.80 29.00 6.50
N VAL A 326 7.48 29.65 5.57
CA VAL A 326 7.96 29.03 4.34
C VAL A 326 8.48 27.61 4.66
N ARG A 327 8.99 27.33 5.89
CA ARG A 327 9.23 25.99 6.47
C ARG A 327 8.15 24.91 6.27
N SER A 328 6.84 25.18 6.24
CA SER A 328 5.80 24.13 6.15
C SER A 328 5.57 23.64 4.71
N LEU A 329 5.79 24.53 3.75
CA LEU A 329 5.82 24.25 2.32
C LEU A 329 7.19 23.76 1.86
N ILE A 330 8.23 24.28 2.52
CA ILE A 330 9.58 23.75 2.53
C ILE A 330 9.60 22.39 3.18
N VAL A 331 8.77 22.02 4.17
CA VAL A 331 8.68 20.66 4.73
C VAL A 331 7.88 19.76 3.80
N PHE A 332 6.88 20.26 3.08
CA PHE A 332 6.28 19.52 1.97
C PHE A 332 7.30 19.26 0.85
N VAL A 333 8.05 20.29 0.41
CA VAL A 333 9.12 20.13 -0.56
C VAL A 333 10.36 19.47 0.02
N LEU A 334 10.63 19.53 1.33
CA LEU A 334 11.73 18.87 2.07
C LEU A 334 11.37 17.45 2.46
N VAL A 335 10.10 17.07 2.56
CA VAL A 335 9.65 15.68 2.67
C VAL A 335 9.69 15.10 1.26
N VAL A 336 9.29 15.87 0.23
CA VAL A 336 9.66 15.56 -1.16
C VAL A 336 11.19 15.54 -1.31
N PHE A 337 12.00 16.38 -0.62
CA PHE A 337 13.47 16.51 -0.65
C PHE A 337 14.20 15.54 0.28
N VAL A 338 13.56 14.91 1.27
CA VAL A 338 14.09 13.87 2.17
C VAL A 338 13.74 12.53 1.58
N PHE A 339 12.56 12.40 0.96
CA PHE A 339 12.36 11.40 -0.09
C PHE A 339 13.33 11.64 -1.26
N PHE A 340 13.53 12.86 -1.76
CA PHE A 340 14.46 13.14 -2.87
C PHE A 340 15.94 13.04 -2.47
N LEU A 341 16.37 13.38 -1.25
CA LEU A 341 17.76 13.26 -0.75
C LEU A 341 18.09 11.82 -0.38
N TRP A 342 17.12 11.00 0.02
CA TRP A 342 17.28 9.54 -0.06
C TRP A 342 17.53 9.08 -1.51
N PHE A 343 17.07 9.85 -2.50
CA PHE A 343 17.25 9.56 -3.91
C PHE A 343 18.38 10.35 -4.64
N THR A 344 19.03 11.42 -4.12
CA THR A 344 19.91 12.29 -4.96
C THR A 344 21.22 12.95 -4.44
N VAL A 345 21.87 12.65 -3.30
CA VAL A 345 23.30 13.08 -3.11
C VAL A 345 24.16 12.10 -2.27
N ASP A 346 24.88 11.18 -2.91
CA ASP A 346 26.37 11.13 -3.01
C ASP A 346 26.80 9.78 -3.64
N PRO A 347 27.42 9.76 -4.83
CA PRO A 347 27.51 8.60 -5.72
C PRO A 347 28.94 8.05 -5.88
N HIS A 348 29.68 7.87 -4.78
CA HIS A 348 30.94 7.10 -4.80
C HIS A 348 31.12 6.16 -3.60
N VAL A 349 30.07 5.40 -3.26
CA VAL A 349 30.19 3.93 -3.29
C VAL A 349 29.00 3.45 -4.11
N THR A 350 29.27 3.26 -5.40
CA THR A 350 28.34 2.93 -6.46
C THR A 350 27.39 1.78 -6.12
N HIS A 351 26.08 1.97 -6.20
CA HIS A 351 25.16 1.05 -6.91
C HIS A 351 23.88 1.80 -7.33
N SER A 352 23.57 1.72 -8.62
CA SER A 352 22.55 2.47 -9.36
C SER A 352 21.15 1.86 -9.22
N HIS A 353 20.13 2.64 -8.83
CA HIS A 353 18.73 2.26 -9.05
C HIS A 353 18.10 3.07 -10.18
N LYS A 354 18.26 2.54 -11.40
CA LYS A 354 17.39 2.86 -12.53
C LYS A 354 15.95 2.47 -12.17
N ARG A 355 14.99 3.38 -12.37
CA ARG A 355 13.64 2.99 -12.82
C ARG A 355 13.77 2.39 -14.22
N LEU A 356 14.13 1.13 -14.26
CA LEU A 356 13.67 0.22 -15.30
C LEU A 356 12.38 -0.41 -14.77
N ASN A 357 11.47 -0.80 -15.66
CA ASN A 357 10.45 -1.81 -15.36
C ASN A 357 11.06 -2.82 -14.38
N ALA A 358 10.49 -3.05 -13.19
CA ALA A 358 11.16 -3.88 -12.18
C ALA A 358 11.29 -5.37 -12.60
N SER A 359 10.55 -5.79 -13.63
CA SER A 359 10.83 -7.04 -14.37
C SER A 359 12.07 -6.98 -15.27
N ALA A 360 12.78 -5.86 -15.33
CA ALA A 360 13.94 -5.59 -16.19
C ALA A 360 15.18 -5.03 -15.47
N ALA A 361 15.13 -4.68 -14.17
CA ALA A 361 16.35 -4.40 -13.41
C ALA A 361 17.00 -5.73 -12.98
N GLU A 362 18.26 -5.95 -13.36
CA GLU A 362 19.00 -7.16 -12.99
C GLU A 362 19.46 -7.05 -11.53
N VAL A 363 19.14 -8.08 -10.74
CA VAL A 363 19.50 -8.20 -9.32
C VAL A 363 20.25 -9.51 -9.10
N ASP A 364 21.04 -9.58 -8.03
CA ASP A 364 21.75 -10.82 -7.68
C ASP A 364 20.77 -11.87 -7.12
N LEU A 365 19.76 -11.44 -6.36
CA LEU A 365 18.72 -12.29 -5.79
C LEU A 365 17.32 -11.69 -5.99
N ARG A 366 16.41 -12.50 -6.53
CA ARG A 366 14.98 -12.23 -6.60
C ARG A 366 14.20 -13.21 -5.73
N LEU A 367 13.36 -12.71 -4.85
CA LEU A 367 12.46 -13.52 -4.02
C LEU A 367 11.03 -13.30 -4.51
N ILE A 368 10.36 -14.38 -4.89
CA ILE A 368 8.99 -14.34 -5.39
C ILE A 368 8.11 -14.97 -4.32
N VAL A 369 7.41 -14.14 -3.56
CA VAL A 369 6.50 -14.57 -2.50
C VAL A 369 5.08 -14.65 -3.05
N ILE A 370 4.45 -15.81 -2.96
CA ILE A 370 3.10 -16.05 -3.47
C ILE A 370 2.13 -16.28 -2.32
N VAL A 371 0.95 -15.65 -2.39
CA VAL A 371 -0.06 -15.68 -1.32
C VAL A 371 -1.49 -15.64 -1.87
N TYR A 372 -2.39 -16.29 -1.15
CA TYR A 372 -3.84 -16.17 -1.30
C TYR A 372 -4.45 -16.06 0.09
N ASP A 373 -5.22 -14.98 0.36
CA ASP A 373 -6.06 -14.74 1.55
C ASP A 373 -5.50 -15.07 2.95
N ARG A 374 -4.19 -14.93 3.16
CA ARG A 374 -3.49 -15.34 4.40
C ARG A 374 -2.56 -14.27 4.96
N ALA A 375 -3.10 -13.11 5.33
CA ALA A 375 -2.36 -11.95 5.86
C ALA A 375 -1.34 -12.28 6.96
N GLU A 376 -1.74 -13.04 7.99
CA GLU A 376 -0.87 -13.38 9.12
C GLU A 376 0.24 -14.38 8.74
N SER A 377 -0.02 -15.26 7.77
CA SER A 377 0.99 -16.17 7.24
C SER A 377 2.00 -15.39 6.41
N LEU A 378 1.53 -14.48 5.56
CA LEU A 378 2.38 -13.59 4.76
C LEU A 378 3.32 -12.77 5.63
N LYS A 379 2.81 -12.12 6.69
CA LYS A 379 3.65 -11.35 7.62
C LYS A 379 4.80 -12.18 8.18
N LYS A 380 4.53 -13.38 8.71
CA LYS A 380 5.57 -14.28 9.23
C LYS A 380 6.61 -14.69 8.19
N CYS A 381 6.18 -14.88 6.93
CA CYS A 381 7.09 -15.17 5.83
C CYS A 381 7.99 -13.97 5.55
N LEU A 382 7.41 -12.79 5.32
CA LEU A 382 8.12 -11.55 5.02
C LEU A 382 9.06 -11.14 6.17
N ASP A 383 8.60 -11.24 7.42
CA ASP A 383 9.42 -11.00 8.61
C ASP A 383 10.66 -11.91 8.62
N SER A 384 10.52 -13.19 8.21
CA SER A 384 11.68 -14.09 8.14
C SER A 384 12.69 -13.67 7.08
N LEU A 385 12.26 -12.97 6.03
CA LEU A 385 13.14 -12.45 4.98
C LEU A 385 13.97 -11.26 5.47
N ASN A 386 13.43 -10.38 6.33
CA ASN A 386 14.21 -9.29 6.94
C ASN A 386 15.35 -9.77 7.86
N HIS A 387 15.31 -11.02 8.31
CA HIS A 387 16.38 -11.58 9.15
C HIS A 387 17.47 -12.29 8.33
N VAL A 388 17.40 -12.23 7.00
CA VAL A 388 18.34 -12.94 6.13
C VAL A 388 19.62 -12.15 5.93
N ASP A 389 20.73 -12.86 5.99
CA ASP A 389 22.05 -12.39 5.62
C ASP A 389 22.21 -12.48 4.10
N TYR A 390 21.83 -11.39 3.45
CA TYR A 390 21.91 -11.22 2.00
C TYR A 390 23.32 -10.90 1.49
N LEU A 391 24.33 -10.98 2.35
CA LEU A 391 25.69 -10.53 2.04
C LEU A 391 25.70 -9.04 1.67
N SER A 392 26.39 -8.66 0.60
CA SER A 392 26.42 -7.29 0.07
C SER A 392 25.77 -7.22 -1.32
N ASP A 393 24.89 -8.18 -1.61
CA ASP A 393 24.29 -8.37 -2.92
C ASP A 393 22.97 -7.61 -3.05
N THR A 394 22.60 -7.30 -4.29
CA THR A 394 21.33 -6.63 -4.59
C THR A 394 20.17 -7.61 -4.52
N VAL A 395 19.13 -7.25 -3.76
CA VAL A 395 17.96 -8.10 -3.54
C VAL A 395 16.68 -7.39 -3.95
N HIS A 396 15.78 -8.14 -4.57
CA HIS A 396 14.41 -7.70 -4.85
C HIS A 396 13.39 -8.73 -4.35
N ILE A 397 12.29 -8.27 -3.78
CA ILE A 397 11.14 -9.10 -3.42
C ILE A 397 9.93 -8.70 -4.27
N ASP A 398 9.38 -9.67 -4.98
CA ASP A 398 8.06 -9.60 -5.63
C ASP A 398 7.04 -10.35 -4.75
N VAL A 399 6.02 -9.66 -4.25
CA VAL A 399 4.88 -10.29 -3.55
C VAL A 399 3.68 -10.36 -4.47
N TRP A 400 3.25 -11.57 -4.84
CA TRP A 400 2.10 -11.81 -5.71
C TRP A 400 0.88 -12.27 -4.91
N ILE A 401 -0.21 -11.51 -5.01
CA ILE A 401 -1.48 -11.77 -4.34
C ILE A 401 -2.50 -12.24 -5.36
N ASP A 402 -2.98 -13.48 -5.19
CA ASP A 402 -4.06 -14.03 -6.02
C ASP A 402 -5.43 -13.52 -5.57
N ARG A 403 -6.37 -13.47 -6.53
CA ARG A 403 -7.75 -13.07 -6.30
C ARG A 403 -8.63 -14.27 -6.02
N SER A 404 -9.74 -14.05 -5.32
CA SER A 404 -10.78 -15.06 -5.17
C SER A 404 -11.41 -15.38 -6.53
N VAL A 405 -12.10 -16.52 -6.63
CA VAL A 405 -12.83 -16.91 -7.86
C VAL A 405 -13.85 -15.85 -8.28
N SER A 406 -14.41 -15.08 -7.34
CA SER A 406 -15.32 -13.96 -7.61
C SER A 406 -14.62 -12.65 -7.99
N GLY A 407 -13.29 -12.63 -8.05
CA GLY A 407 -12.48 -11.47 -8.43
C GLY A 407 -12.11 -10.54 -7.28
N GLY A 408 -12.52 -10.84 -6.05
CA GLY A 408 -12.14 -10.05 -4.86
C GLY A 408 -10.67 -10.26 -4.49
N ILE A 409 -10.04 -9.24 -3.92
CA ILE A 409 -8.74 -9.36 -3.24
C ILE A 409 -8.98 -9.34 -1.73
N ASP A 410 -8.18 -10.10 -0.98
CA ASP A 410 -8.27 -10.06 0.48
C ASP A 410 -7.56 -8.80 1.00
N ASP A 411 -8.34 -7.84 1.50
CA ASP A 411 -7.85 -6.52 1.94
C ASP A 411 -6.79 -6.64 3.03
N LEU A 412 -6.94 -7.58 3.97
CA LEU A 412 -5.98 -7.77 5.06
C LEU A 412 -4.62 -8.26 4.51
N THR A 413 -4.64 -9.17 3.54
CA THR A 413 -3.43 -9.66 2.88
C THR A 413 -2.78 -8.57 2.04
N TYR A 414 -3.58 -7.79 1.31
CA TYR A 414 -3.10 -6.66 0.52
C TYR A 414 -2.44 -5.59 1.39
N VAL A 415 -3.09 -5.18 2.48
CA VAL A 415 -2.54 -4.23 3.45
C VAL A 415 -1.28 -4.80 4.12
N ALA A 416 -1.27 -6.08 4.51
CA ALA A 416 -0.09 -6.72 5.08
C ALA A 416 1.11 -6.70 4.12
N ALA A 417 0.88 -6.91 2.82
CA ALA A 417 1.92 -6.81 1.81
C ALA A 417 2.39 -5.36 1.62
N GLN A 418 1.47 -4.39 1.49
CA GLN A 418 1.80 -2.98 1.22
C GLN A 418 2.50 -2.29 2.40
N SER A 419 2.20 -2.71 3.63
CA SER A 419 2.78 -2.15 4.86
C SER A 419 4.14 -2.74 5.23
N PHE A 420 4.58 -3.81 4.56
CA PHE A 420 5.86 -4.43 4.84
C PHE A 420 7.03 -3.54 4.34
N ILE A 421 8.03 -3.38 5.20
CA ILE A 421 9.27 -2.67 4.87
C ILE A 421 10.37 -3.71 4.73
N PHE A 422 11.03 -3.75 3.57
CA PHE A 422 12.16 -4.63 3.33
C PHE A 422 13.48 -3.89 3.56
N ASP A 423 14.28 -4.34 4.51
CA ASP A 423 15.47 -3.60 4.98
C ASP A 423 16.71 -3.78 4.08
N HIS A 424 16.68 -4.74 3.14
CA HIS A 424 17.87 -5.21 2.43
C HIS A 424 17.86 -4.99 0.91
N GLY A 425 16.84 -4.32 0.37
CA GLY A 425 16.74 -4.11 -1.07
C GLY A 425 15.43 -3.52 -1.52
N THR A 426 15.00 -3.90 -2.73
CA THR A 426 13.77 -3.40 -3.35
C THR A 426 12.61 -4.36 -3.13
N TYR A 427 11.38 -3.83 -3.11
CA TYR A 427 10.17 -4.58 -2.77
C TYR A 427 9.00 -4.09 -3.62
N GLU A 428 8.22 -5.00 -4.19
CA GLU A 428 7.04 -4.69 -4.99
C GLU A 428 5.88 -5.66 -4.70
N VAL A 429 4.66 -5.13 -4.69
CA VAL A 429 3.43 -5.89 -4.46
C VAL A 429 2.60 -5.91 -5.74
N HIS A 430 2.28 -7.11 -6.19
CA HIS A 430 1.51 -7.39 -7.39
C HIS A 430 0.18 -8.04 -7.02
N ALA A 431 -0.91 -7.55 -7.61
CA ALA A 431 -2.20 -8.20 -7.53
C ALA A 431 -2.52 -8.84 -8.89
N HIS A 432 -2.82 -10.14 -8.91
CA HIS A 432 -3.32 -10.77 -10.13
C HIS A 432 -4.61 -10.09 -10.59
N THR A 433 -4.83 -10.00 -11.90
CA THR A 433 -6.05 -9.39 -12.47
C THR A 433 -7.27 -10.31 -12.40
N LYS A 434 -7.06 -11.62 -12.20
CA LYS A 434 -8.08 -12.65 -12.06
C LYS A 434 -7.57 -13.78 -11.16
N HIS A 435 -8.45 -14.65 -10.70
CA HIS A 435 -8.04 -15.87 -9.99
C HIS A 435 -7.18 -16.76 -10.90
N VAL A 436 -5.94 -17.03 -10.48
CA VAL A 436 -5.01 -17.92 -11.20
C VAL A 436 -4.74 -19.23 -10.45
N GLY A 437 -5.03 -19.26 -9.14
CA GLY A 437 -4.80 -20.40 -8.27
C GLY A 437 -3.31 -20.72 -8.10
N ILE A 438 -3.03 -21.77 -7.32
CA ILE A 438 -1.65 -22.16 -6.99
C ILE A 438 -0.80 -22.49 -8.23
N TYR A 439 -1.42 -22.97 -9.32
CA TYR A 439 -0.74 -23.24 -10.58
C TYR A 439 -0.21 -21.97 -11.23
N GLY A 440 -1.08 -21.00 -11.48
CA GLY A 440 -0.65 -19.76 -12.10
C GLY A 440 0.25 -18.95 -11.19
N GLN A 441 0.06 -19.00 -9.87
CA GLN A 441 1.00 -18.37 -8.94
C GLN A 441 2.42 -18.95 -9.03
N TRP A 442 2.57 -20.27 -9.13
CA TRP A 442 3.91 -20.85 -9.30
C TRP A 442 4.50 -20.59 -10.68
N ILE A 443 3.69 -20.61 -11.74
CA ILE A 443 4.17 -20.64 -13.12
C ILE A 443 4.30 -19.24 -13.74
N ASP A 444 3.38 -18.33 -13.41
CA ASP A 444 3.18 -17.06 -14.11
C ASP A 444 3.77 -15.85 -13.36
N THR A 445 4.47 -16.04 -12.23
CA THR A 445 4.97 -14.93 -11.40
C THR A 445 6.44 -14.60 -11.63
N TRP A 446 7.26 -15.55 -12.10
CA TRP A 446 8.67 -15.31 -12.41
C TRP A 446 9.01 -15.60 -13.88
N HIS A 447 9.36 -14.54 -14.62
CA HIS A 447 9.70 -14.57 -16.03
C HIS A 447 11.08 -13.91 -16.28
N PRO A 448 12.18 -14.58 -15.90
CA PRO A 448 13.53 -14.00 -16.02
C PRO A 448 13.92 -13.82 -17.49
N ARG A 449 14.79 -12.85 -17.81
CA ARG A 449 15.38 -12.73 -19.15
C ARG A 449 16.29 -13.93 -19.49
N LYS A 450 16.51 -14.18 -20.78
CA LYS A 450 17.33 -15.32 -21.26
C LYS A 450 18.80 -15.21 -20.82
N ASP A 451 19.29 -13.99 -20.71
CA ASP A 451 20.65 -13.63 -20.33
C ASP A 451 20.80 -13.30 -18.83
N SER A 452 19.73 -13.41 -18.04
CA SER A 452 19.76 -13.09 -16.61
C SER A 452 20.66 -14.06 -15.85
N GLU A 453 21.54 -13.52 -15.01
CA GLU A 453 22.31 -14.30 -14.04
C GLU A 453 21.67 -14.29 -12.63
N GLU A 454 20.48 -13.71 -12.47
CA GLU A 454 19.80 -13.61 -11.18
C GLU A 454 19.54 -14.99 -10.54
N ILE A 455 19.75 -15.08 -9.23
CA ILE A 455 19.26 -16.21 -8.44
C ILE A 455 17.83 -15.91 -8.04
N ALA A 456 16.90 -16.83 -8.29
CA ALA A 456 15.51 -16.65 -7.84
C ALA A 456 15.10 -17.72 -6.83
N VAL A 457 14.20 -17.36 -5.91
CA VAL A 457 13.55 -18.31 -4.99
C VAL A 457 12.05 -18.03 -4.98
N ILE A 458 11.24 -19.04 -5.27
CA ILE A 458 9.78 -18.95 -5.20
C ILE A 458 9.30 -19.52 -3.86
N ILE A 459 8.58 -18.71 -3.09
CA ILE A 459 8.29 -18.91 -1.67
C ILE A 459 6.77 -18.78 -1.46
N GLU A 460 6.14 -19.80 -0.85
CA GLU A 460 4.75 -19.70 -0.42
C GLU A 460 4.64 -18.97 0.92
N ASP A 461 3.53 -18.28 1.16
CA ASP A 461 3.34 -17.48 2.38
C ASP A 461 3.47 -18.29 3.68
N ASP A 462 3.28 -19.61 3.67
CA ASP A 462 3.41 -20.47 4.85
C ASP A 462 4.83 -20.99 5.10
N VAL A 463 5.83 -20.40 4.44
CA VAL A 463 7.25 -20.78 4.57
C VAL A 463 8.01 -19.77 5.43
N ASN A 464 8.91 -20.24 6.28
CA ASN A 464 9.97 -19.42 6.89
C ASN A 464 11.31 -19.75 6.26
N MET A 465 12.10 -18.70 6.02
CA MET A 465 13.45 -18.82 5.50
C MET A 465 14.48 -18.71 6.63
N SER A 466 15.55 -19.50 6.51
CA SER A 466 16.70 -19.41 7.40
C SER A 466 17.44 -18.10 7.17
N PRO A 467 17.94 -17.43 8.22
CA PRO A 467 18.84 -16.28 8.08
C PRO A 467 20.04 -16.51 7.15
N PHE A 468 20.41 -17.76 6.89
CA PHE A 468 21.62 -18.10 6.12
C PHE A 468 21.33 -18.84 4.80
N PHE A 469 20.07 -18.88 4.34
CA PHE A 469 19.74 -19.61 3.11
C PHE A 469 20.51 -19.06 1.90
N TYR A 470 20.64 -17.73 1.81
CA TYR A 470 21.23 -17.10 0.63
C TYR A 470 22.73 -17.35 0.54
N ARG A 471 23.44 -17.35 1.68
CA ARG A 471 24.88 -17.71 1.74
C ARG A 471 25.15 -19.09 1.13
N TYR A 472 24.33 -20.08 1.51
CA TYR A 472 24.41 -21.43 0.95
C TYR A 472 24.06 -21.42 -0.54
N LEU A 473 22.95 -20.77 -0.91
CA LEU A 473 22.42 -20.78 -2.27
C LEU A 473 23.40 -20.14 -3.25
N LYS A 474 23.95 -18.97 -2.94
CA LYS A 474 24.95 -18.28 -3.76
C LYS A 474 26.19 -19.15 -3.98
N ALA A 475 26.68 -19.80 -2.93
CA ALA A 475 27.83 -20.69 -3.02
C ALA A 475 27.54 -21.94 -3.86
N ALA A 476 26.33 -22.52 -3.74
CA ALA A 476 25.90 -23.67 -4.52
C ALA A 476 25.73 -23.32 -6.01
N HIS A 477 25.11 -22.18 -6.32
CA HIS A 477 25.01 -21.66 -7.68
C HIS A 477 26.40 -21.45 -8.30
N LYS A 478 27.32 -20.82 -7.57
CA LYS A 478 28.70 -20.62 -8.04
C LYS A 478 29.41 -21.95 -8.31
N LYS A 479 29.34 -22.90 -7.38
CA LYS A 479 30.01 -24.21 -7.50
C LYS A 479 29.46 -25.03 -8.67
N TYR A 480 28.14 -25.02 -8.88
CA TYR A 480 27.47 -25.90 -9.83
C TYR A 480 26.85 -25.17 -11.03
N LYS A 481 27.32 -23.95 -11.35
CA LYS A 481 26.88 -23.15 -12.51
C LYS A 481 26.88 -23.99 -13.78
N ASN A 482 27.99 -24.69 -14.03
CA ASN A 482 28.23 -25.49 -15.24
C ASN A 482 27.73 -26.95 -15.16
N TYR A 483 27.07 -27.35 -14.07
CA TYR A 483 26.50 -28.70 -13.97
C TYR A 483 25.17 -28.75 -14.73
N GLY A 484 25.21 -29.21 -15.98
CA GLY A 484 24.11 -29.09 -16.95
C GLY A 484 22.82 -29.82 -16.58
N SER A 485 22.91 -30.91 -15.80
CA SER A 485 21.72 -31.67 -15.38
C SER A 485 20.99 -31.09 -14.17
N ILE A 486 21.50 -30.03 -13.53
CA ILE A 486 20.85 -29.43 -12.36
C ILE A 486 19.77 -28.45 -12.81
N ASN A 487 18.50 -28.74 -12.50
CA ASN A 487 17.37 -27.83 -12.79
C ASN A 487 17.21 -26.71 -11.76
N GLY A 488 17.74 -26.89 -10.55
CA GLY A 488 17.58 -25.96 -9.45
C GLY A 488 18.06 -26.54 -8.12
N PHE A 489 17.75 -25.81 -7.06
CA PHE A 489 18.25 -26.02 -5.71
C PHE A 489 17.07 -26.06 -4.74
N ALA A 490 17.05 -27.08 -3.88
CA ALA A 490 16.07 -27.21 -2.82
C ALA A 490 16.62 -26.63 -1.52
N LEU A 491 15.84 -25.74 -0.90
CA LEU A 491 16.11 -25.18 0.42
C LEU A 491 15.39 -25.95 1.54
N GLN A 492 14.42 -26.77 1.15
CA GLN A 492 13.73 -27.73 2.00
C GLN A 492 14.69 -28.78 2.58
N GLY A 493 14.38 -29.25 3.79
CA GLY A 493 15.10 -30.33 4.46
C GLY A 493 14.79 -31.72 3.95
N ILE A 494 15.28 -32.72 4.69
CA ILE A 494 15.22 -34.13 4.30
C ILE A 494 13.86 -34.80 4.54
N SER A 495 12.84 -34.09 5.05
CA SER A 495 11.50 -34.63 5.28
C SER A 495 10.69 -34.90 4.00
N ILE A 496 11.32 -34.90 2.84
CA ILE A 496 10.63 -35.20 1.58
C ILE A 496 10.23 -36.67 1.56
N LYS A 497 8.93 -36.91 1.38
CA LYS A 497 8.40 -38.24 1.08
C LYS A 497 8.49 -38.48 -0.41
N HIS A 498 9.42 -39.32 -0.85
CA HIS A 498 9.56 -39.65 -2.25
C HIS A 498 9.79 -41.15 -2.47
N GLY A 499 9.37 -41.64 -3.64
CA GLY A 499 9.75 -42.98 -4.10
C GLY A 499 9.27 -44.18 -3.29
N GLY A 500 8.17 -44.08 -2.53
CA GLY A 500 7.54 -45.22 -1.87
C GLY A 500 8.28 -45.83 -0.67
N GLY A 501 9.38 -45.22 -0.20
CA GLY A 501 10.07 -45.62 1.03
C GLY A 501 9.46 -44.99 2.29
N THR A 502 9.68 -45.64 3.44
CA THR A 502 9.44 -45.07 4.77
C THR A 502 10.72 -44.36 5.25
N GLY A 503 10.65 -43.07 5.59
CA GLY A 503 11.78 -42.34 6.20
C GLY A 503 12.18 -41.04 5.49
N TYR A 504 13.28 -40.46 5.95
CA TYR A 504 13.89 -39.22 5.42
C TYR A 504 14.83 -39.53 4.26
N LEU A 505 14.96 -38.61 3.30
CA LEU A 505 15.97 -38.73 2.24
C LEU A 505 17.36 -38.38 2.78
N SER A 506 18.30 -39.31 2.74
CA SER A 506 19.69 -39.01 3.12
C SER A 506 20.68 -39.69 2.19
N ALA A 507 21.67 -38.95 1.71
CA ALA A 507 22.81 -39.54 1.03
C ALA A 507 23.84 -40.04 2.06
N PRO A 508 24.77 -40.93 1.67
CA PRO A 508 25.85 -41.42 2.53
C PRO A 508 26.59 -40.29 3.29
N HIS A 509 27.01 -40.59 4.52
CA HIS A 509 27.70 -39.64 5.40
C HIS A 509 28.98 -39.10 4.74
N GLY A 510 29.30 -37.83 4.98
CA GLY A 510 30.49 -37.16 4.44
C GLY A 510 30.27 -36.34 3.16
N ASN A 511 29.11 -36.46 2.51
CA ASN A 511 28.70 -35.57 1.42
C ASN A 511 27.75 -34.52 1.98
N LEU A 512 27.96 -33.24 1.70
CA LEU A 512 27.10 -32.16 2.21
C LEU A 512 25.95 -31.78 1.28
N VAL A 513 25.95 -32.35 0.07
CA VAL A 513 24.89 -32.21 -0.92
C VAL A 513 24.70 -33.51 -1.70
N PHE A 514 23.51 -33.71 -2.26
CA PHE A 514 23.22 -34.76 -3.22
C PHE A 514 22.29 -34.25 -4.33
N LEU A 515 22.27 -34.97 -5.46
CA LEU A 515 21.39 -34.74 -6.58
C LEU A 515 20.22 -35.71 -6.52
N TYR A 516 18.99 -35.21 -6.71
CA TYR A 516 17.78 -36.02 -6.62
C TYR A 516 16.76 -35.64 -7.70
N PRO A 517 16.11 -36.61 -8.38
CA PRO A 517 15.15 -36.35 -9.46
C PRO A 517 13.97 -35.43 -9.14
N ILE A 518 13.48 -35.43 -7.90
CA ILE A 518 12.26 -34.69 -7.54
C ILE A 518 12.65 -33.37 -6.87
N LEU A 519 12.05 -32.28 -7.34
CA LEU A 519 12.25 -30.93 -6.78
C LEU A 519 11.78 -30.78 -5.34
N GLY A 520 12.30 -29.77 -4.65
CA GLY A 520 11.74 -29.31 -3.38
C GLY A 520 10.39 -28.66 -3.64
N THR A 521 9.38 -28.96 -2.82
CA THR A 521 7.99 -28.53 -3.09
C THR A 521 7.65 -27.15 -2.51
N TRP A 522 8.61 -26.48 -1.88
CA TRP A 522 8.50 -25.11 -1.39
C TRP A 522 9.89 -24.46 -1.31
N ALA A 523 9.95 -23.12 -1.40
CA ALA A 523 11.20 -22.36 -1.43
C ALA A 523 12.20 -22.95 -2.46
N PHE A 524 11.69 -23.28 -3.65
CA PHE A 524 12.49 -23.84 -4.73
C PHE A 524 13.23 -22.71 -5.43
N SER A 525 14.50 -22.95 -5.74
CA SER A 525 15.33 -22.00 -6.48
C SER A 525 15.71 -22.61 -7.84
N PRO A 526 14.94 -22.35 -8.90
CA PRO A 526 15.25 -22.89 -10.21
C PRO A 526 16.44 -22.18 -10.86
N LYS A 527 17.14 -22.85 -11.78
CA LYS A 527 18.04 -22.17 -12.73
C LYS A 527 17.21 -21.46 -13.80
N VAL A 528 17.60 -20.23 -14.16
CA VAL A 528 16.92 -19.37 -15.14
C VAL A 528 16.55 -20.10 -16.43
N ASN A 529 17.51 -20.76 -17.09
CA ASN A 529 17.28 -21.43 -18.37
C ASN A 529 16.34 -22.64 -18.24
N ASN A 530 16.49 -23.44 -17.18
CA ASN A 530 15.64 -24.60 -16.94
C ASN A 530 14.19 -24.17 -16.63
N TRP A 531 14.02 -23.11 -15.82
CA TRP A 531 12.70 -22.57 -15.51
C TRP A 531 11.97 -22.04 -16.74
N ARG A 532 12.65 -21.21 -17.54
CA ARG A 532 12.07 -20.67 -18.78
C ARG A 532 11.61 -21.77 -19.72
N ALA A 533 12.44 -22.78 -19.94
CA ALA A 533 12.13 -23.91 -20.80
C ALA A 533 10.98 -24.78 -20.24
N PHE A 534 10.90 -24.93 -18.92
CA PHE A 534 9.78 -25.58 -18.25
C PHE A 534 8.46 -24.80 -18.41
N VAL A 535 8.46 -23.48 -18.14
CA VAL A 535 7.26 -22.62 -18.25
C VAL A 535 6.73 -22.59 -19.68
N GLU A 536 7.61 -22.43 -20.68
CA GLU A 536 7.24 -22.48 -22.10
C GLU A 536 6.63 -23.85 -22.47
N TRP A 537 7.26 -24.93 -22.02
CA TRP A 537 6.73 -26.28 -22.23
C TRP A 537 5.39 -26.48 -21.52
N PHE A 538 5.22 -25.98 -20.30
CA PHE A 538 3.98 -26.06 -19.55
C PHE A 538 2.85 -25.35 -20.29
N HIS A 539 3.03 -24.11 -20.74
CA HIS A 539 1.99 -23.39 -21.47
C HIS A 539 1.64 -24.03 -22.82
N THR A 540 2.60 -24.72 -23.44
CA THR A 540 2.36 -25.48 -24.68
C THR A 540 1.51 -26.73 -24.42
N ASN A 541 1.71 -27.42 -23.29
CA ASN A 541 1.09 -28.74 -23.04
C ASN A 541 -0.15 -28.70 -22.13
N SER A 542 -0.21 -27.76 -21.19
CA SER A 542 -1.31 -27.63 -20.21
C SER A 542 -2.70 -27.35 -20.81
N PRO A 543 -2.86 -26.73 -22.00
CA PRO A 543 -4.17 -26.60 -22.63
C PRO A 543 -4.76 -27.94 -23.11
N ASN A 544 -3.96 -29.00 -23.25
CA ASN A 544 -4.45 -30.30 -23.70
C ASN A 544 -5.09 -31.07 -22.53
N PRO A 545 -6.42 -31.22 -22.47
CA PRO A 545 -7.10 -31.86 -21.34
C PRO A 545 -6.84 -33.36 -21.24
N LYS A 546 -6.30 -34.00 -22.29
CA LYS A 546 -5.93 -35.42 -22.29
C LYS A 546 -4.50 -35.65 -21.80
N PHE A 547 -3.72 -34.60 -21.65
CA PHE A 547 -2.33 -34.71 -21.23
C PHE A 547 -2.27 -34.92 -19.71
N ILE A 548 -1.62 -36.01 -19.30
CA ILE A 548 -1.47 -36.38 -17.89
C ILE A 548 0.04 -36.49 -17.58
N PRO A 549 0.65 -35.53 -16.87
CA PRO A 549 2.05 -35.60 -16.49
C PRO A 549 2.24 -36.75 -15.48
N SER A 550 2.82 -37.85 -15.95
CA SER A 550 2.92 -39.08 -15.16
C SER A 550 4.30 -39.71 -15.32
N VAL A 551 5.05 -39.76 -14.22
CA VAL A 551 6.33 -40.48 -14.16
C VAL A 551 6.13 -41.85 -13.50
N PRO A 552 6.60 -42.96 -14.09
CA PRO A 552 6.46 -44.28 -13.49
C PRO A 552 7.14 -44.40 -12.12
N ASN A 553 6.57 -45.21 -11.23
CA ASN A 553 7.20 -45.66 -9.98
C ASN A 553 7.59 -44.57 -8.97
N ILE A 554 6.97 -43.40 -9.03
CA ILE A 554 7.14 -42.35 -8.02
C ILE A 554 5.84 -42.09 -7.25
N LEU A 555 5.99 -41.77 -5.96
CA LEU A 555 4.88 -41.47 -5.07
C LEU A 555 4.04 -40.25 -5.50
N PRO A 556 4.64 -39.14 -6.01
CA PRO A 556 3.86 -38.03 -6.54
C PRO A 556 2.89 -38.41 -7.66
N THR A 557 3.28 -39.30 -8.60
CA THR A 557 2.37 -39.82 -9.64
C THR A 557 1.20 -40.60 -9.02
N THR A 558 1.46 -41.40 -7.98
CA THR A 558 0.38 -42.11 -7.27
C THR A 558 -0.59 -41.13 -6.61
N TRP A 559 -0.10 -40.07 -5.97
CA TRP A 559 -0.94 -39.03 -5.38
C TRP A 559 -1.73 -38.26 -6.43
N TYR A 560 -1.09 -37.92 -7.54
CA TYR A 560 -1.71 -37.23 -8.67
C TYR A 560 -2.89 -38.03 -9.24
N ARG A 561 -2.67 -39.32 -9.55
CA ARG A 561 -3.73 -40.22 -10.04
C ARG A 561 -4.85 -40.44 -9.03
N ARG A 562 -4.53 -40.59 -7.74
CA ARG A 562 -5.56 -40.69 -6.68
C ARG A 562 -6.41 -39.42 -6.59
N GLY A 563 -5.81 -38.25 -6.79
CA GLY A 563 -6.51 -36.97 -6.85
C GLY A 563 -7.55 -36.93 -7.97
N MET A 564 -7.17 -37.39 -9.17
CA MET A 564 -8.09 -37.51 -10.33
C MET A 564 -9.31 -38.39 -10.01
N ASN A 565 -9.07 -39.53 -9.36
CA ASN A 565 -10.11 -40.52 -9.07
C ASN A 565 -11.10 -40.12 -7.95
N ARG A 566 -10.77 -39.15 -7.09
CA ARG A 566 -11.59 -38.79 -5.91
C ARG A 566 -12.61 -37.66 -6.15
N GLY A 567 -12.60 -37.00 -7.30
CA GLY A 567 -13.46 -35.83 -7.50
C GLY A 567 -13.85 -35.49 -8.94
N GLY A 568 -13.66 -36.41 -9.90
CA GLY A 568 -14.01 -36.16 -11.32
C GLY A 568 -13.20 -35.03 -11.98
N ASN A 569 -12.23 -34.46 -11.28
CA ASN A 569 -11.44 -33.33 -11.75
C ASN A 569 -10.21 -33.84 -12.49
N ILE A 570 -10.16 -33.58 -13.81
CA ILE A 570 -9.12 -34.07 -14.73
C ILE A 570 -7.76 -33.44 -14.41
N ASN A 571 -7.70 -32.40 -13.57
CA ASN A 571 -6.47 -31.68 -13.23
C ASN A 571 -6.31 -31.53 -11.70
N PRO A 572 -5.61 -32.46 -11.02
CA PRO A 572 -5.26 -32.33 -9.59
C PRO A 572 -4.51 -31.04 -9.33
N LYS A 573 -4.71 -30.36 -8.19
CA LYS A 573 -4.04 -29.08 -7.84
C LYS A 573 -2.55 -29.24 -7.44
N VAL A 574 -1.72 -29.86 -8.28
CA VAL A 574 -0.31 -30.21 -7.96
C VAL A 574 0.63 -29.77 -9.08
N TRP A 575 1.06 -28.51 -9.05
CA TRP A 575 1.99 -27.92 -10.02
C TRP A 575 3.31 -28.69 -10.15
N SER A 576 3.82 -29.20 -9.02
CA SER A 576 5.08 -29.92 -8.95
C SER A 576 5.11 -31.16 -9.84
N MET A 577 3.97 -31.79 -10.14
CA MET A 577 3.91 -32.93 -11.06
C MET A 577 4.27 -32.59 -12.50
N TRP A 578 3.92 -31.38 -12.96
CA TRP A 578 4.29 -30.91 -14.29
C TRP A 578 5.80 -30.73 -14.39
N HIS A 579 6.41 -30.10 -13.38
CA HIS A 579 7.86 -29.92 -13.31
C HIS A 579 8.59 -31.27 -13.20
N ILE A 580 8.12 -32.19 -12.34
CA ILE A 580 8.70 -33.54 -12.20
C ILE A 580 8.66 -34.29 -13.54
N TYR A 581 7.56 -34.21 -14.26
CA TYR A 581 7.43 -34.84 -15.57
C TYR A 581 8.36 -34.22 -16.61
N TYR A 582 8.46 -32.88 -16.65
CA TYR A 582 9.41 -32.18 -17.52
C TYR A 582 10.87 -32.60 -17.22
N SER A 583 11.27 -32.59 -15.96
CA SER A 583 12.61 -33.01 -15.56
C SER A 583 12.88 -34.49 -15.85
N TYR A 584 11.86 -35.36 -15.80
CA TYR A 584 11.97 -36.77 -16.21
C TYR A 584 12.28 -36.91 -17.71
N LEU A 585 11.63 -36.10 -18.56
CA LEU A 585 11.89 -36.08 -20.00
C LEU A 585 13.31 -35.59 -20.30
N ASN A 586 13.73 -34.51 -19.63
CA ASN A 586 15.00 -33.83 -19.87
C ASN A 586 16.19 -34.41 -19.07
N LYS A 587 15.96 -35.45 -18.25
CA LYS A 587 16.97 -36.06 -17.38
C LYS A 587 17.65 -35.04 -16.47
N GLU A 588 16.83 -34.21 -15.83
CA GLU A 588 17.28 -33.23 -14.86
C GLU A 588 17.16 -33.75 -13.43
N VAL A 589 17.91 -33.13 -12.53
CA VAL A 589 17.94 -33.41 -11.09
C VAL A 589 18.04 -32.11 -10.31
N THR A 590 17.56 -32.10 -9.07
CA THR A 590 17.65 -30.97 -8.14
C THR A 590 18.77 -31.20 -7.14
N LEU A 591 19.52 -30.15 -6.79
CA LEU A 591 20.51 -30.21 -5.72
C LEU A 591 19.85 -30.03 -4.36
N TYR A 592 20.18 -30.92 -3.44
CA TYR A 592 19.72 -30.89 -2.05
C TYR A 592 20.90 -30.78 -1.09
N LYS A 593 20.64 -30.15 0.05
CA LYS A 593 21.52 -30.23 1.21
C LYS A 593 21.44 -31.64 1.82
N ASN A 594 22.58 -32.25 2.05
CA ASN A 594 22.70 -33.50 2.81
C ASN A 594 23.15 -33.16 4.23
N SER A 595 22.20 -32.92 5.13
CA SER A 595 22.55 -32.52 6.49
C SER A 595 22.31 -33.62 7.51
N PRO A 596 23.37 -34.12 8.18
CA PRO A 596 23.22 -35.05 9.30
C PRO A 596 22.39 -34.45 10.46
N ASP A 597 22.44 -33.13 10.65
CA ASP A 597 21.70 -32.41 11.70
C ASP A 597 20.19 -32.28 11.41
N LYS A 598 19.73 -32.74 10.24
CA LYS A 598 18.34 -32.65 9.74
C LYS A 598 17.78 -31.23 9.66
N LYS A 599 18.61 -30.19 9.76
CA LYS A 599 18.19 -28.79 9.66
C LYS A 599 18.09 -28.32 8.22
N SER A 600 17.07 -27.52 7.92
CA SER A 600 16.78 -26.98 6.60
C SER A 600 16.97 -25.47 6.49
N PHE A 601 17.12 -24.98 5.25
CA PHE A 601 17.16 -23.55 4.96
C PHE A 601 15.76 -22.94 4.77
N SER A 602 14.73 -23.77 4.64
CA SER A 602 13.34 -23.36 4.68
C SER A 602 12.48 -24.38 5.42
N ILE A 603 11.47 -23.92 6.14
CA ILE A 603 10.46 -24.77 6.79
C ILE A 603 9.07 -24.34 6.35
N ASN A 604 8.20 -25.31 6.06
CA ASN A 604 6.79 -25.05 5.87
C ASN A 604 6.08 -25.18 7.22
N ARG A 605 5.37 -24.13 7.63
CA ARG A 605 4.64 -24.04 8.91
C ARG A 605 3.38 -24.91 8.96
N LYS A 606 3.02 -25.55 7.84
CA LYS A 606 1.83 -26.39 7.64
C LYS A 606 0.57 -25.73 8.19
N GLU A 607 0.41 -24.45 7.85
CA GLU A 607 -0.76 -23.68 8.25
C GLU A 607 -2.01 -24.20 7.53
N LYS A 608 -3.20 -23.91 8.08
CA LYS A 608 -4.46 -24.32 7.47
C LYS A 608 -4.57 -23.70 6.07
N GLY A 609 -4.95 -24.51 5.08
CA GLY A 609 -5.06 -24.07 3.70
C GLY A 609 -5.33 -25.23 2.75
N LEU A 610 -4.89 -25.11 1.50
CA LEU A 610 -5.13 -26.10 0.44
C LEU A 610 -4.64 -27.51 0.79
N HIS A 611 -3.51 -27.61 1.50
CA HIS A 611 -2.84 -28.88 1.79
C HIS A 611 -3.11 -29.43 3.19
N TYR A 612 -3.51 -28.59 4.15
CA TYR A 612 -3.69 -28.98 5.55
C TYR A 612 -5.03 -28.47 6.08
N GLY A 613 -5.89 -29.37 6.56
CA GLY A 613 -7.17 -29.00 7.18
C GLY A 613 -7.02 -28.43 8.60
N THR A 614 -5.88 -28.71 9.26
CA THR A 614 -5.50 -28.22 10.59
C THR A 614 -4.00 -27.88 10.60
N SER A 615 -3.61 -26.90 11.43
CA SER A 615 -2.20 -26.55 11.58
C SER A 615 -1.42 -27.69 12.23
N ASN A 616 -0.27 -28.04 11.65
CA ASN A 616 0.61 -29.12 12.13
C ASN A 616 2.03 -28.61 12.37
N LYS A 617 2.79 -29.24 13.27
CA LYS A 617 4.20 -28.88 13.45
C LYS A 617 5.04 -29.26 12.22
N SER A 618 5.98 -28.38 11.83
CA SER A 618 7.07 -28.74 10.92
C SER A 618 7.85 -29.91 11.49
N LEU A 619 8.29 -30.82 10.62
CA LEU A 619 9.13 -31.96 11.00
C LEU A 619 10.62 -31.62 10.95
N ASP A 620 10.99 -30.56 10.21
CA ASP A 620 12.37 -30.13 10.02
C ASP A 620 12.63 -28.84 10.83
N PRO A 621 13.68 -28.81 11.66
CA PRO A 621 14.13 -27.58 12.31
C PRO A 621 14.84 -26.65 11.31
N ILE A 622 14.68 -25.34 11.50
CA ILE A 622 15.34 -24.33 10.66
C ILE A 622 16.78 -24.05 11.12
N ILE A 623 17.67 -23.76 10.18
CA ILE A 623 19.04 -23.33 10.48
C ILE A 623 18.99 -21.89 11.01
N THR A 624 19.43 -21.68 12.25
CA THR A 624 19.51 -20.36 12.91
C THR A 624 20.93 -19.92 13.24
N THR A 625 21.94 -20.76 12.95
CA THR A 625 23.36 -20.48 13.19
C THR A 625 24.17 -20.89 11.97
N TRP A 626 25.15 -20.09 11.58
CA TRP A 626 26.01 -20.40 10.45
C TRP A 626 27.15 -21.36 10.81
N ASN A 627 27.45 -22.30 9.92
CA ASN A 627 28.64 -23.14 9.97
C ASN A 627 29.31 -23.13 8.60
N ASN A 628 30.58 -22.75 8.53
CA ASN A 628 31.34 -22.67 7.27
C ASN A 628 31.40 -24.01 6.51
N SER A 629 31.22 -25.14 7.19
CA SER A 629 31.12 -26.43 6.51
C SER A 629 29.93 -26.50 5.56
N TYR A 630 28.86 -25.71 5.72
CA TYR A 630 27.68 -25.77 4.85
C TYR A 630 27.96 -25.43 3.39
N ILE A 631 29.12 -24.86 3.06
CA ILE A 631 29.55 -24.53 1.69
C ILE A 631 30.73 -25.38 1.21
N ASN A 632 31.13 -26.43 1.95
CA ASN A 632 32.20 -27.35 1.55
C ASN A 632 31.67 -28.37 0.52
N PHE A 633 31.36 -27.88 -0.67
CA PHE A 633 30.74 -28.66 -1.73
C PHE A 633 31.72 -29.59 -2.46
N PRO A 634 31.38 -30.88 -2.65
CA PRO A 634 32.19 -31.78 -3.46
C PRO A 634 32.14 -31.37 -4.95
N ASP A 635 33.19 -31.69 -5.71
CA ASP A 635 33.19 -31.46 -7.17
C ASP A 635 32.10 -32.28 -7.87
N LYS A 636 31.85 -33.50 -7.37
CA LYS A 636 30.84 -34.43 -7.88
C LYS A 636 29.89 -34.82 -6.75
N PRO A 637 28.70 -34.21 -6.66
CA PRO A 637 27.68 -34.62 -5.71
C PRO A 637 27.27 -36.08 -5.93
N ILE A 638 26.91 -36.78 -4.85
CA ILE A 638 26.25 -38.08 -4.96
C ILE A 638 24.91 -37.90 -5.65
N ILE A 639 24.59 -38.83 -6.56
CA ILE A 639 23.29 -38.87 -7.23
C ILE A 639 22.45 -39.94 -6.54
N LEU A 640 21.24 -39.60 -6.13
CA LEU A 640 20.26 -40.54 -5.62
C LEU A 640 19.20 -40.80 -6.69
N ASN A 641 18.79 -42.06 -6.85
CA ASN A 641 17.68 -42.42 -7.70
C ASN A 641 16.34 -42.12 -7.04
N ILE A 642 15.23 -42.26 -7.78
CA ILE A 642 13.87 -41.98 -7.29
C ILE A 642 13.51 -42.66 -5.96
N ARG A 643 14.15 -43.78 -5.60
CA ARG A 643 13.99 -44.51 -4.33
C ARG A 643 14.98 -44.10 -3.22
N GLY A 644 15.82 -43.10 -3.46
CA GLY A 644 16.82 -42.62 -2.50
C GLY A 644 18.11 -43.45 -2.46
N LYS A 645 18.35 -44.34 -3.43
CA LYS A 645 19.58 -45.15 -3.49
C LYS A 645 20.62 -44.48 -4.39
N VAL A 646 21.91 -44.69 -4.11
CA VAL A 646 23.00 -44.13 -4.93
C VAL A 646 22.90 -44.64 -6.38
N ALA A 647 22.93 -43.71 -7.33
CA ALA A 647 22.94 -43.96 -8.77
C ALA A 647 24.30 -43.58 -9.36
N GLN A 648 24.73 -44.29 -10.41
CA GLN A 648 26.03 -44.02 -11.05
C GLN A 648 26.02 -42.74 -11.90
N ASN A 649 24.86 -42.36 -12.44
CA ASN A 649 24.68 -41.18 -13.26
C ASN A 649 23.23 -40.69 -13.24
N VAL A 650 22.98 -39.52 -13.82
CA VAL A 650 21.67 -38.88 -13.83
C VAL A 650 20.62 -39.67 -14.63
N GLN A 651 21.03 -40.37 -15.69
CA GLN A 651 20.09 -41.21 -16.46
C GLN A 651 19.52 -42.35 -15.61
N LEU A 652 20.36 -42.95 -14.76
CA LEU A 652 19.96 -44.01 -13.83
C LEU A 652 19.22 -43.46 -12.60
N ALA A 653 19.31 -42.15 -12.31
CA ALA A 653 18.58 -41.55 -11.20
C ALA A 653 17.05 -41.67 -11.36
N TRP A 654 16.55 -41.63 -12.60
CA TRP A 654 15.12 -41.80 -12.89
C TRP A 654 14.66 -43.26 -12.93
N LYS A 655 15.54 -44.24 -12.65
CA LYS A 655 15.21 -45.66 -12.60
C LYS A 655 15.10 -46.16 -11.14
N PRO A 656 14.13 -47.05 -10.82
CA PRO A 656 13.91 -47.54 -9.46
C PRO A 656 15.03 -48.46 -8.93
N ASN A 657 15.75 -49.13 -9.83
CA ASN A 657 17.04 -49.80 -9.71
C ASN A 657 17.24 -50.60 -10.99
#